data_AF-A0A5J9VK65-F1
#
_entry.id   AF-A0A5J9VK65-F1
#
_cell.length_a   1.000
_cell.length_b   1.000
_cell.length_c   1.000
_cell.angle_alpha   90.00
_cell.angle_beta   90.00
_cell.angle_gamma   90.00
#
_symmetry.space_group_name_H-M   'P 1'
#
loop_
_entity.id
_entity.type
_entity.pdbx_description
1 polymer ?
#
loop_
_entity_poly.entity_id
_entity_poly.type
_entity_poly.pdbx_seq_one_letter_code
_entity_poly.pdbx_strand_id
1 'polypeptide(L)'
;MKKTVVLYPGLGVGHLTPMVQLAKVFVQHGVAVIVALVEPPFKSDDFSAVVARATASNPSVTFHVLPPPPPPSSPADSTSSDVIAKMFHFLTAMNAPLRDFLGSLPSVNALVLDMFCGDAFDVAAELKLPAYTSYASGAGDLAVFLNLPSLRASMSTSFVELGDSVLSFPGAPPLKASDLPLECSNDSEGGKSILRMFERMTEAKGILINTFESLEPSAVRALRDGLCVPNNATPPVYCIGPLVSGGGGGEQAEHECLRWLDEQPDQSVVFLAFGSMGSFPKNQLEEIAIGLEKSGHRFLWVVRSPKSDDHKFGDPLPEPDLDALLPGGFLERTKDRGLVVKSWAPQVDVLQHRATGAFVTHCGWNSTLEGVTAGLPLLCWPLYAEQRLNKEFIVEEMKLGVEMRGYDGELVTAEEVETKVRWVMESEGGKMLRERVAAAKHAGAEALKEGGSSHAAFVQFLKDLDNESRTIIHKSASAEARHKRPTIKVALRSNFPRTSQDSTRAKPQLLCFSVLLAVVDRLPTDYMHNGGAMKQTVVLYPPDGVGHLGPMTQLAKVFLEHGYDVAMVLLEPPVKGTDSNTSFIESIVASNPSISFHVLPKIPPPDFATSTKHPFLLKLDMMIQYNEYLESFLRTIPRERLHSLVVDMFCVHAIDVATKLDLPVYSFFTSGAGVLAVLTQLMTLLSSRQTGLKELGDTPLEFLGAPPMPASHLIKELLEHPENEVCKAMMTIWKRNTETHGILINTFESLESRAVEAFRDPLCVPGRVLPQIYCIGPLVDKVAPNQVKAERHECLEWLDAQPERSVVFLSWGSKGALSKEQLKEIAVGLEKSRQRFLWIVRAPAGTDELKRFLEQRSEPDFHELLPEGFLERTKDRGLVLKSWVPQVEVLNHLAVGAFVTHCGWNSALESIMAGVPMLCWPLRSEQKMNKVFMTEDMGVAVEIAGYNTGFVKAEEVEAKVRLVIESEKGRELTKRAAGLKKEAAEALEDGGSSQASFVQFLEDVKKIVN
;
A
#
# COMPACT_ATOMS: atom_id res chain seq x y z
N MET A 1 37.04 -23.59 -3.50
CA MET A 1 35.94 -24.58 -3.51
C MET A 1 34.70 -23.92 -4.10
N LYS A 2 33.77 -24.69 -4.68
CA LYS A 2 32.41 -24.20 -4.97
C LYS A 2 31.69 -23.99 -3.63
N LYS A 3 30.83 -22.97 -3.50
CA LYS A 3 30.03 -22.78 -2.28
C LYS A 3 29.00 -23.91 -2.18
N THR A 4 28.74 -24.44 -0.99
CA THR A 4 27.73 -25.49 -0.77
C THR A 4 26.71 -25.05 0.26
N VAL A 5 25.42 -25.06 -0.09
CA VAL A 5 24.30 -24.81 0.83
C VAL A 5 23.50 -26.10 1.00
N VAL A 6 23.08 -26.38 2.23
CA VAL A 6 22.19 -27.50 2.54
C VAL A 6 20.79 -26.95 2.80
N LEU A 7 19.78 -27.49 2.12
CA LEU A 7 18.37 -27.21 2.37
C LEU A 7 17.77 -28.37 3.17
N TYR A 8 16.97 -28.08 4.19
CA TYR A 8 16.34 -29.06 5.07
C TYR A 8 14.81 -28.86 5.07
N PRO A 9 14.09 -29.45 4.09
CA PRO A 9 12.62 -29.40 4.00
C PRO A 9 11.92 -30.08 5.18
N GLY A 10 10.75 -29.53 5.54
CA GLY A 10 9.76 -30.20 6.39
C GLY A 10 9.09 -31.39 5.69
N LEU A 11 8.20 -32.08 6.40
CA LEU A 11 7.55 -33.28 5.86
C LEU A 11 6.44 -32.91 4.85
N GLY A 12 6.47 -33.57 3.68
CA GLY A 12 5.39 -33.51 2.69
C GLY A 12 5.69 -32.62 1.47
N VAL A 13 4.90 -32.84 0.41
CA VAL A 13 5.13 -32.23 -0.92
C VAL A 13 5.01 -30.69 -0.92
N GLY A 14 4.24 -30.12 0.01
CA GLY A 14 4.09 -28.67 0.16
C GLY A 14 5.37 -27.96 0.63
N HIS A 15 6.25 -28.66 1.36
CA HIS A 15 7.54 -28.16 1.84
C HIS A 15 8.69 -28.51 0.88
N LEU A 16 8.66 -29.73 0.32
CA LEU A 16 9.66 -30.17 -0.65
C LEU A 16 9.63 -29.35 -1.94
N THR A 17 8.45 -28.99 -2.46
CA THR A 17 8.34 -28.33 -3.77
C THR A 17 8.96 -26.91 -3.77
N PRO A 18 8.67 -26.02 -2.80
CA PRO A 18 9.38 -24.74 -2.66
C PRO A 18 10.89 -24.89 -2.50
N MET A 19 11.34 -25.81 -1.64
CA MET A 19 12.77 -26.08 -1.43
C MET A 19 13.47 -26.54 -2.71
N VAL A 20 12.81 -27.32 -3.57
CA VAL A 20 13.34 -27.70 -4.89
C VAL A 20 13.39 -26.52 -5.87
N GLN A 21 12.43 -25.59 -5.86
CA GLN A 21 12.57 -24.38 -6.69
C GLN A 21 13.69 -23.47 -6.17
N LEU A 22 13.78 -23.26 -4.86
CA LEU A 22 14.87 -22.53 -4.22
C LEU A 22 16.25 -23.13 -4.57
N ALA A 23 16.37 -24.47 -4.59
CA ALA A 23 17.58 -25.16 -5.03
C ALA A 23 17.99 -24.80 -6.46
N LYS A 24 17.04 -24.62 -7.39
CA LYS A 24 17.32 -24.17 -8.76
C LYS A 24 17.88 -22.75 -8.78
N VAL A 25 17.33 -21.82 -7.99
CA VAL A 25 17.81 -20.42 -7.93
C VAL A 25 19.26 -20.37 -7.41
N PHE A 26 19.58 -21.14 -6.37
CA PHE A 26 20.97 -21.32 -5.91
C PHE A 26 21.90 -21.89 -7.00
N VAL A 27 21.46 -22.93 -7.72
CA VAL A 27 22.23 -23.57 -8.80
C VAL A 27 22.49 -22.61 -9.97
N GLN A 28 21.50 -21.82 -10.37
CA GLN A 28 21.62 -20.78 -11.39
C GLN A 28 22.70 -19.74 -11.02
N HIS A 29 22.80 -19.39 -9.74
CA HIS A 29 23.84 -18.50 -9.20
C HIS A 29 25.18 -19.21 -8.88
N GLY A 30 25.38 -20.43 -9.40
CA GLY A 30 26.65 -21.17 -9.29
C GLY A 30 26.92 -21.79 -7.92
N VAL A 31 25.95 -21.82 -7.00
CA VAL A 31 26.06 -22.50 -5.70
C VAL A 31 25.79 -24.00 -5.89
N ALA A 32 26.42 -24.85 -5.09
CA ALA A 32 26.09 -26.28 -4.99
C ALA A 32 25.02 -26.46 -3.93
N VAL A 33 24.00 -27.27 -4.23
CA VAL A 33 22.88 -27.50 -3.30
C VAL A 33 22.77 -28.97 -2.97
N ILE A 34 22.59 -29.25 -1.68
CA ILE A 34 22.18 -30.56 -1.17
C ILE A 34 20.84 -30.39 -0.46
N VAL A 35 19.84 -31.20 -0.82
CA VAL A 35 18.57 -31.28 -0.09
C VAL A 35 18.67 -32.48 0.85
N ALA A 36 18.73 -32.21 2.16
CA ALA A 36 18.74 -33.22 3.20
C ALA A 36 17.29 -33.61 3.54
N LEU A 37 16.89 -34.82 3.18
CA LEU A 37 15.52 -35.31 3.24
C LEU A 37 15.31 -36.18 4.48
N VAL A 38 14.14 -36.04 5.10
CA VAL A 38 13.64 -36.90 6.17
C VAL A 38 12.59 -37.85 5.59
N GLU A 39 12.74 -39.16 5.82
CA GLU A 39 11.68 -40.13 5.53
C GLU A 39 10.57 -40.02 6.59
N PRO A 40 9.28 -39.83 6.20
CA PRO A 40 8.20 -39.67 7.18
C PRO A 40 8.03 -40.91 8.08
N PRO A 41 7.62 -40.74 9.36
CA PRO A 41 7.47 -41.84 10.31
C PRO A 41 6.17 -42.65 10.12
N PHE A 42 5.42 -42.38 9.04
CA PHE A 42 4.16 -42.99 8.66
C PHE A 42 4.33 -43.73 7.33
N LYS A 43 3.58 -44.81 7.10
CA LYS A 43 3.72 -45.62 5.88
C LYS A 43 3.33 -44.80 4.64
N SER A 44 4.33 -44.41 3.85
CA SER A 44 4.16 -43.75 2.56
C SER A 44 4.81 -44.60 1.47
N ASP A 45 4.00 -45.34 0.72
CA ASP A 45 4.49 -46.20 -0.38
C ASP A 45 5.06 -45.39 -1.57
N ASP A 46 4.95 -44.05 -1.55
CA ASP A 46 5.44 -43.13 -2.58
C ASP A 46 6.70 -42.32 -2.17
N PHE A 47 7.17 -42.33 -0.91
CA PHE A 47 8.30 -41.45 -0.51
C PHE A 47 9.56 -41.69 -1.36
N SER A 48 10.00 -42.95 -1.49
CA SER A 48 11.17 -43.30 -2.32
C SER A 48 10.98 -42.91 -3.80
N ALA A 49 9.74 -42.98 -4.31
CA ALA A 49 9.41 -42.61 -5.67
C ALA A 49 9.29 -41.08 -5.86
N VAL A 50 8.81 -40.31 -4.88
CA VAL A 50 8.92 -38.84 -4.84
C VAL A 50 10.38 -38.41 -4.92
N VAL A 51 11.26 -39.03 -4.12
CA VAL A 51 12.70 -38.70 -4.12
C VAL A 51 13.36 -39.09 -5.45
N ALA A 52 13.00 -40.23 -6.03
CA ALA A 52 13.47 -40.64 -7.36
C ALA A 52 13.02 -39.65 -8.46
N ARG A 53 11.74 -39.24 -8.47
CA ARG A 53 11.21 -38.22 -9.40
C ARG A 53 11.91 -36.88 -9.22
N ALA A 54 12.04 -36.40 -7.97
CA ALA A 54 12.72 -35.15 -7.66
C ALA A 54 14.20 -35.17 -8.10
N THR A 55 14.91 -36.28 -7.90
CA THR A 55 16.30 -36.46 -8.34
C THR A 55 16.42 -36.46 -9.86
N ALA A 56 15.56 -37.22 -10.55
CA ALA A 56 15.58 -37.32 -12.02
C ALA A 56 15.29 -35.97 -12.71
N SER A 57 14.32 -35.20 -12.21
CA SER A 57 13.96 -33.90 -12.77
C SER A 57 14.90 -32.76 -12.37
N ASN A 58 15.85 -32.96 -11.44
CA ASN A 58 16.74 -31.91 -10.95
C ASN A 58 18.21 -32.39 -10.82
N PRO A 59 18.86 -32.86 -11.92
CA PRO A 59 20.17 -33.52 -11.87
C PRO A 59 21.35 -32.62 -11.43
N SER A 60 21.13 -31.31 -11.26
CA SER A 60 22.11 -30.36 -10.72
C SER A 60 22.00 -30.15 -9.20
N VAL A 61 21.03 -30.81 -8.54
CA VAL A 61 20.76 -30.76 -7.11
C VAL A 61 21.01 -32.15 -6.51
N THR A 62 21.79 -32.24 -5.44
CA THR A 62 22.01 -33.50 -4.74
C THR A 62 20.88 -33.74 -3.74
N PHE A 63 20.20 -34.88 -3.80
CA PHE A 63 19.26 -35.30 -2.76
C PHE A 63 19.94 -36.34 -1.85
N HIS A 64 19.77 -36.20 -0.54
CA HIS A 64 20.33 -37.12 0.45
C HIS A 64 19.28 -37.45 1.50
N VAL A 65 18.84 -38.70 1.58
CA VAL A 65 17.94 -39.18 2.63
C VAL A 65 18.76 -39.47 3.89
N LEU A 66 18.44 -38.79 4.99
CA LEU A 66 19.07 -38.99 6.28
C LEU A 66 18.70 -40.37 6.86
N PRO A 67 19.57 -41.02 7.64
CA PRO A 67 19.22 -42.23 8.37
C PRO A 67 18.14 -41.93 9.44
N PRO A 68 17.31 -42.92 9.81
CA PRO A 68 16.28 -42.75 10.83
C PRO A 68 16.88 -42.32 12.17
N PRO A 69 16.10 -41.64 13.04
CA PRO A 69 16.62 -41.10 14.29
C PRO A 69 16.94 -42.24 15.29
N PRO A 70 17.83 -42.00 16.26
CA PRO A 70 18.08 -42.96 17.32
C PRO A 70 16.79 -43.25 18.12
N PRO A 71 16.62 -44.48 18.65
CA PRO A 71 15.44 -44.81 19.45
C PRO A 71 15.35 -43.93 20.71
N PRO A 72 14.13 -43.58 21.18
CA PRO A 72 13.94 -42.65 22.28
C PRO A 72 14.55 -43.17 23.59
N SER A 73 15.14 -42.25 24.36
CA SER A 73 15.86 -42.52 25.61
C SER A 73 14.96 -43.06 26.72
N SER A 74 13.68 -42.66 26.72
CA SER A 74 12.67 -43.08 27.68
C SER A 74 11.32 -43.36 27.00
N PRO A 75 10.54 -44.37 27.45
CA PRO A 75 9.15 -44.53 27.05
C PRO A 75 8.25 -43.32 27.38
N ALA A 76 8.71 -42.42 28.25
CA ALA A 76 8.03 -41.17 28.56
C ALA A 76 8.09 -40.15 27.40
N ASP A 77 9.12 -40.22 26.55
CA ASP A 77 9.39 -39.22 25.50
C ASP A 77 8.39 -39.32 24.33
N SER A 78 7.71 -40.47 24.21
CA SER A 78 6.70 -40.80 23.18
C SER A 78 5.24 -40.70 23.66
N THR A 79 4.97 -39.96 24.75
CA THR A 79 3.67 -40.01 25.47
C THR A 79 2.56 -39.13 24.92
N SER A 80 2.84 -38.16 24.05
CA SER A 80 1.79 -37.27 23.52
C SER A 80 0.72 -38.06 22.74
N SER A 81 -0.55 -37.67 22.89
CA SER A 81 -1.63 -38.16 22.02
C SER A 81 -1.67 -37.41 20.69
N ASP A 82 -1.28 -36.14 20.70
CA ASP A 82 -1.30 -35.18 19.60
C ASP A 82 -0.39 -35.62 18.43
N VAL A 83 -0.91 -35.52 17.20
CA VAL A 83 -0.21 -35.93 15.96
C VAL A 83 0.80 -34.88 15.50
N ILE A 84 0.50 -33.61 15.70
CA ILE A 84 1.36 -32.47 15.35
C ILE A 84 2.56 -32.44 16.30
N ALA A 85 2.33 -32.61 17.60
CA ALA A 85 3.41 -32.72 18.59
C ALA A 85 4.37 -33.90 18.28
N LYS A 86 3.83 -35.06 17.87
CA LYS A 86 4.65 -36.21 17.41
C LYS A 86 5.50 -35.87 16.20
N MET A 87 4.95 -35.14 15.24
CA MET A 87 5.68 -34.70 14.05
C MET A 87 6.88 -33.81 14.43
N PHE A 88 6.66 -32.85 15.33
CA PHE A 88 7.76 -32.00 15.83
C PHE A 88 8.78 -32.80 16.64
N HIS A 89 8.36 -33.65 17.58
CA HIS A 89 9.30 -34.50 18.35
C HIS A 89 10.16 -35.39 17.43
N PHE A 90 9.59 -35.90 16.34
CA PHE A 90 10.33 -36.65 15.33
C PHE A 90 11.33 -35.78 14.56
N LEU A 91 10.95 -34.57 14.14
CA LEU A 91 11.87 -33.62 13.49
C LEU A 91 13.00 -33.18 14.44
N THR A 92 12.72 -32.95 15.73
CA THR A 92 13.74 -32.69 16.76
C THR A 92 14.68 -33.89 16.92
N ALA A 93 14.18 -35.13 16.88
CA ALA A 93 15.01 -36.33 16.94
C ALA A 93 15.93 -36.49 15.70
N MET A 94 15.50 -36.00 14.53
CA MET A 94 16.31 -35.96 13.31
C MET A 94 17.48 -34.97 13.36
N ASN A 95 17.55 -34.07 14.36
CA ASN A 95 18.72 -33.19 14.55
C ASN A 95 20.04 -33.97 14.71
N ALA A 96 20.01 -35.17 15.31
CA ALA A 96 21.22 -36.00 15.44
C ALA A 96 21.70 -36.55 14.08
N PRO A 97 20.88 -37.27 13.29
CA PRO A 97 21.19 -37.57 11.88
C PRO A 97 21.64 -36.37 11.04
N LEU A 98 20.96 -35.22 11.18
CA LEU A 98 21.29 -34.00 10.43
C LEU A 98 22.67 -33.46 10.79
N ARG A 99 23.00 -33.35 12.08
CA ARG A 99 24.33 -32.91 12.55
C ARG A 99 25.42 -33.85 12.04
N ASP A 100 25.23 -35.14 12.20
CA ASP A 100 26.24 -36.15 11.85
C ASP A 100 26.47 -36.17 10.33
N PHE A 101 25.41 -35.98 9.54
CA PHE A 101 25.51 -35.75 8.09
C PHE A 101 26.26 -34.45 7.75
N LEU A 102 25.86 -33.31 8.32
CA LEU A 102 26.50 -32.01 8.06
C LEU A 102 28.00 -32.02 8.45
N GLY A 103 28.36 -32.69 9.54
CA GLY A 103 29.75 -32.89 9.97
C GLY A 103 30.56 -33.86 9.08
N SER A 104 29.90 -34.69 8.27
CA SER A 104 30.56 -35.57 7.29
C SER A 104 30.90 -34.86 5.96
N LEU A 105 30.28 -33.71 5.68
CA LEU A 105 30.48 -32.97 4.43
C LEU A 105 31.81 -32.20 4.44
N PRO A 106 32.55 -32.14 3.32
CA PRO A 106 33.87 -31.51 3.26
C PRO A 106 33.83 -29.97 3.39
N SER A 107 32.67 -29.36 3.14
CA SER A 107 32.41 -27.92 3.34
C SER A 107 30.91 -27.62 3.24
N VAL A 108 30.37 -26.88 4.21
CA VAL A 108 29.02 -26.28 4.17
C VAL A 108 29.16 -24.78 4.44
N ASN A 109 28.48 -23.95 3.65
CA ASN A 109 28.49 -22.49 3.78
C ASN A 109 27.26 -21.96 4.53
N ALA A 110 26.11 -22.61 4.40
CA ALA A 110 24.90 -22.32 5.16
C ALA A 110 23.96 -23.52 5.21
N LEU A 111 23.09 -23.50 6.21
CA LEU A 111 21.92 -24.37 6.33
C LEU A 111 20.66 -23.50 6.11
N VAL A 112 19.73 -23.94 5.27
CA VAL A 112 18.42 -23.31 5.11
C VAL A 112 17.35 -24.28 5.61
N LEU A 113 16.67 -23.88 6.67
CA LEU A 113 15.65 -24.66 7.36
C LEU A 113 14.27 -24.37 6.78
N ASP A 114 13.42 -25.36 6.71
CA ASP A 114 11.97 -25.13 6.59
C ASP A 114 11.41 -24.47 7.85
N MET A 115 10.29 -23.75 7.70
CA MET A 115 9.56 -23.12 8.80
C MET A 115 9.20 -24.07 9.96
N PHE A 116 9.01 -25.37 9.72
CA PHE A 116 8.74 -26.37 10.76
C PHE A 116 9.99 -27.12 11.26
N CYS A 117 11.19 -26.71 10.83
CA CYS A 117 12.46 -27.29 11.25
C CYS A 117 13.28 -26.37 12.18
N GLY A 118 12.65 -25.40 12.85
CA GLY A 118 13.32 -24.41 13.72
C GLY A 118 14.14 -25.00 14.88
N ASP A 119 13.88 -26.24 15.32
CA ASP A 119 14.75 -26.92 16.28
C ASP A 119 16.16 -27.22 15.73
N ALA A 120 16.37 -27.23 14.42
CA ALA A 120 17.68 -27.45 13.81
C ALA A 120 18.61 -26.21 13.84
N PHE A 121 18.17 -25.04 14.33
CA PHE A 121 19.09 -23.95 14.65
C PHE A 121 20.15 -24.35 15.69
N ASP A 122 19.83 -25.28 16.59
CA ASP A 122 20.78 -25.81 17.58
C ASP A 122 21.94 -26.56 16.90
N VAL A 123 21.63 -27.34 15.85
CA VAL A 123 22.62 -28.04 15.01
C VAL A 123 23.51 -27.05 14.27
N ALA A 124 22.93 -25.98 13.74
CA ALA A 124 23.69 -24.92 13.09
C ALA A 124 24.61 -24.18 14.08
N ALA A 125 24.15 -23.92 15.31
CA ALA A 125 24.92 -23.29 16.37
C ALA A 125 26.08 -24.19 16.85
N GLU A 126 25.85 -25.50 17.03
CA GLU A 126 26.87 -26.49 17.39
C GLU A 126 27.99 -26.54 16.33
N LEU A 127 27.60 -26.64 15.05
CA LEU A 127 28.51 -26.70 13.91
C LEU A 127 29.05 -25.33 13.46
N LYS A 128 28.57 -24.23 14.06
CA LYS A 128 28.92 -22.82 13.76
C LYS A 128 28.66 -22.42 12.30
N LEU A 129 27.60 -22.98 11.72
CA LEU A 129 27.10 -22.64 10.39
C LEU A 129 26.12 -21.45 10.50
N PRO A 130 26.11 -20.50 9.54
CA PRO A 130 25.03 -19.53 9.45
C PRO A 130 23.77 -20.26 8.95
N ALA A 131 22.64 -20.03 9.62
CA ALA A 131 21.37 -20.65 9.30
C ALA A 131 20.30 -19.62 8.96
N TYR A 132 19.46 -19.97 8.00
CA TYR A 132 18.40 -19.13 7.43
C TYR A 132 17.10 -19.95 7.38
N THR A 133 15.95 -19.28 7.29
CA THR A 133 14.66 -19.97 7.08
C THR A 133 14.21 -19.80 5.64
N SER A 134 13.65 -20.84 5.04
CA SER A 134 12.79 -20.75 3.86
C SER A 134 11.34 -20.79 4.32
N TYR A 135 10.61 -19.70 4.10
CA TYR A 135 9.20 -19.58 4.44
C TYR A 135 8.32 -19.95 3.25
N ALA A 136 7.35 -20.84 3.47
CA ALA A 136 6.59 -21.50 2.40
C ALA A 136 5.23 -20.85 2.08
N SER A 137 4.81 -19.83 2.85
CA SER A 137 3.54 -19.10 2.68
C SER A 137 3.77 -17.59 2.42
N GLY A 138 2.73 -16.75 2.48
CA GLY A 138 2.80 -15.33 2.14
C GLY A 138 3.56 -14.46 3.15
N ALA A 139 4.01 -13.27 2.74
CA ALA A 139 4.54 -12.27 3.67
C ALA A 139 3.48 -11.81 4.68
N GLY A 140 2.22 -11.76 4.26
CA GLY A 140 1.07 -11.50 5.14
C GLY A 140 0.96 -12.52 6.26
N ASP A 141 1.04 -13.81 5.91
CA ASP A 141 1.08 -14.90 6.89
C ASP A 141 2.29 -14.72 7.84
N LEU A 142 3.49 -14.54 7.30
CA LEU A 142 4.71 -14.38 8.11
C LEU A 142 4.59 -13.21 9.12
N ALA A 143 4.01 -12.09 8.70
CA ALA A 143 3.78 -10.93 9.55
C ALA A 143 2.81 -11.21 10.71
N VAL A 144 1.78 -12.03 10.49
CA VAL A 144 0.86 -12.52 11.53
C VAL A 144 1.57 -13.52 12.44
N PHE A 145 2.18 -14.57 11.88
CA PHE A 145 2.76 -15.67 12.65
C PHE A 145 3.95 -15.26 13.52
N LEU A 146 4.75 -14.26 13.12
CA LEU A 146 5.82 -13.71 13.96
C LEU A 146 5.28 -12.92 15.18
N ASN A 147 4.06 -12.37 15.10
CA ASN A 147 3.39 -11.72 16.23
C ASN A 147 2.69 -12.71 17.17
N LEU A 148 2.17 -13.84 16.65
CA LEU A 148 1.30 -14.74 17.42
C LEU A 148 1.92 -15.26 18.75
N PRO A 149 3.22 -15.62 18.85
CA PRO A 149 3.80 -16.03 20.13
C PRO A 149 3.72 -14.93 21.20
N SER A 150 4.05 -13.69 20.85
CA SER A 150 3.97 -12.54 21.78
C SER A 150 2.53 -12.19 22.13
N LEU A 151 1.63 -12.22 21.15
CA LEU A 151 0.19 -11.97 21.37
C LEU A 151 -0.40 -13.04 22.30
N ARG A 152 -0.17 -14.33 22.03
CA ARG A 152 -0.63 -15.45 22.87
C ARG A 152 -0.06 -15.33 24.28
N ALA A 153 1.22 -15.00 24.44
CA ALA A 153 1.85 -14.82 25.75
C ALA A 153 1.26 -13.65 26.57
N SER A 154 0.68 -12.64 25.90
CA SER A 154 0.01 -11.51 26.56
C SER A 154 -1.44 -11.80 26.99
N MET A 155 -2.04 -12.91 26.54
CA MET A 155 -3.46 -13.20 26.67
C MET A 155 -3.78 -14.30 27.70
N SER A 156 -4.82 -14.08 28.50
CA SER A 156 -5.38 -15.10 29.41
C SER A 156 -6.37 -16.07 28.77
N THR A 157 -6.94 -15.71 27.61
CA THR A 157 -7.84 -16.55 26.80
C THR A 157 -7.11 -17.11 25.58
N SER A 158 -7.61 -18.22 25.05
CA SER A 158 -7.20 -18.79 23.76
C SER A 158 -7.75 -17.97 22.58
N PHE A 159 -7.22 -18.21 21.36
CA PHE A 159 -7.77 -17.58 20.16
C PHE A 159 -9.13 -18.18 19.76
N VAL A 160 -9.39 -19.45 20.07
CA VAL A 160 -10.72 -20.07 19.88
C VAL A 160 -11.81 -19.35 20.70
N GLU A 161 -11.51 -18.96 21.94
CA GLU A 161 -12.45 -18.23 22.81
C GLU A 161 -12.76 -16.80 22.34
N LEU A 162 -11.92 -16.22 21.47
CA LEU A 162 -12.18 -14.91 20.84
C LEU A 162 -13.23 -14.98 19.72
N GLY A 163 -13.41 -16.13 19.06
CA GLY A 163 -14.30 -16.30 17.92
C GLY A 163 -14.08 -15.26 16.81
N ASP A 164 -15.14 -14.57 16.40
CA ASP A 164 -15.11 -13.53 15.36
C ASP A 164 -14.55 -12.17 15.82
N SER A 165 -13.87 -12.10 16.98
CA SER A 165 -13.21 -10.86 17.42
C SER A 165 -12.09 -10.46 16.46
N VAL A 166 -12.09 -9.19 16.05
CA VAL A 166 -11.11 -8.65 15.10
C VAL A 166 -9.77 -8.41 15.80
N LEU A 167 -8.74 -9.07 15.27
CA LEU A 167 -7.33 -8.89 15.58
C LEU A 167 -6.68 -7.94 14.57
N SER A 168 -5.62 -7.27 14.99
CA SER A 168 -4.85 -6.32 14.19
C SER A 168 -3.37 -6.67 14.25
N PHE A 169 -2.78 -6.93 13.08
CA PHE A 169 -1.37 -7.29 12.95
C PHE A 169 -0.67 -6.27 12.02
N PRO A 170 0.58 -5.85 12.33
CA PRO A 170 1.36 -4.99 11.44
C PRO A 170 1.49 -5.60 10.05
N GLY A 171 1.10 -4.84 9.02
CA GLY A 171 1.15 -5.29 7.62
C GLY A 171 -0.02 -6.16 7.15
N ALA A 172 -1.04 -6.38 7.98
CA ALA A 172 -2.22 -7.17 7.66
C ALA A 172 -3.49 -6.32 7.37
N PRO A 173 -4.54 -6.93 6.76
CA PRO A 173 -5.91 -6.45 6.92
C PRO A 173 -6.40 -6.70 8.37
N PRO A 174 -7.57 -6.19 8.77
CA PRO A 174 -8.24 -6.63 9.99
C PRO A 174 -8.67 -8.09 9.82
N LEU A 175 -8.18 -8.99 10.68
CA LEU A 175 -8.42 -10.44 10.60
C LEU A 175 -9.29 -10.88 11.78
N LYS A 176 -10.15 -11.88 11.65
CA LYS A 176 -10.82 -12.48 12.82
C LYS A 176 -9.88 -13.45 13.53
N ALA A 177 -10.07 -13.66 14.83
CA ALA A 177 -9.41 -14.78 15.51
C ALA A 177 -9.85 -16.16 14.95
N SER A 178 -11.04 -16.26 14.36
CA SER A 178 -11.56 -17.41 13.61
C SER A 178 -10.96 -17.61 12.21
N ASP A 179 -10.14 -16.67 11.71
CA ASP A 179 -9.34 -16.84 10.48
C ASP A 179 -7.94 -17.42 10.76
N LEU A 180 -7.50 -17.44 12.02
CA LEU A 180 -6.25 -18.10 12.43
C LEU A 180 -6.37 -19.63 12.33
N PRO A 181 -5.30 -20.37 11.94
CA PRO A 181 -5.36 -21.83 11.85
C PRO A 181 -5.79 -22.47 13.17
N LEU A 182 -6.75 -23.39 13.12
CA LEU A 182 -7.29 -24.04 14.33
C LEU A 182 -6.17 -24.70 15.15
N GLU A 183 -5.16 -25.24 14.47
CA GLU A 183 -3.96 -25.85 15.03
C GLU A 183 -3.12 -24.88 15.88
N CYS A 184 -3.09 -23.58 15.52
CA CYS A 184 -2.42 -22.51 16.26
C CYS A 184 -3.33 -21.86 17.32
N SER A 185 -4.64 -21.92 17.11
CA SER A 185 -5.62 -21.17 17.90
C SER A 185 -5.96 -21.78 19.27
N ASN A 186 -5.56 -23.04 19.50
CA ASN A 186 -5.85 -23.79 20.72
C ASN A 186 -4.58 -24.17 21.50
N ASP A 187 -4.69 -24.33 22.82
CA ASP A 187 -3.55 -24.60 23.73
C ASP A 187 -3.12 -26.09 23.78
N SER A 188 -3.22 -26.81 22.66
CA SER A 188 -2.66 -28.18 22.51
C SER A 188 -1.14 -28.20 22.52
N GLU A 189 -0.56 -29.39 22.68
CA GLU A 189 0.88 -29.60 22.52
C GLU A 189 1.33 -29.35 21.07
N GLY A 190 0.49 -29.66 20.09
CA GLY A 190 0.69 -29.31 18.68
C GLY A 190 0.74 -27.79 18.46
N GLY A 191 -0.24 -27.04 18.97
CA GLY A 191 -0.29 -25.59 18.83
C GLY A 191 0.89 -24.88 19.51
N LYS A 192 1.28 -25.31 20.72
CA LYS A 192 2.50 -24.84 21.39
C LYS A 192 3.76 -25.13 20.56
N SER A 193 3.84 -26.31 19.95
CA SER A 193 4.96 -26.67 19.08
C SER A 193 5.04 -25.78 17.84
N ILE A 194 3.90 -25.46 17.22
CA ILE A 194 3.84 -24.54 16.08
C ILE A 194 4.26 -23.11 16.48
N LEU A 195 3.71 -22.57 17.57
CA LEU A 195 4.08 -21.23 18.05
C LEU A 195 5.58 -21.13 18.38
N ARG A 196 6.15 -22.17 18.99
CA ARG A 196 7.60 -22.27 19.22
C ARG A 196 8.42 -22.24 17.92
N MET A 197 7.94 -22.82 16.81
CA MET A 197 8.67 -22.72 15.53
C MET A 197 8.71 -21.30 14.99
N PHE A 198 7.63 -20.52 15.15
CA PHE A 198 7.62 -19.10 14.77
C PHE A 198 8.49 -18.23 15.67
N GLU A 199 8.50 -18.49 16.98
CA GLU A 199 9.45 -17.86 17.91
C GLU A 199 10.91 -18.17 17.52
N ARG A 200 11.23 -19.44 17.26
CA ARG A 200 12.54 -19.91 16.79
C ARG A 200 12.97 -19.29 15.46
N MET A 201 12.04 -18.89 14.61
CA MET A 201 12.35 -18.22 13.34
C MET A 201 13.11 -16.90 13.52
N THR A 202 13.01 -16.27 14.69
CA THR A 202 13.77 -15.06 15.04
C THR A 202 15.27 -15.29 15.22
N GLU A 203 15.72 -16.55 15.39
CA GLU A 203 17.16 -16.91 15.44
C GLU A 203 17.83 -16.91 14.06
N ALA A 204 17.04 -16.83 12.97
CA ALA A 204 17.54 -16.89 11.61
C ALA A 204 18.46 -15.70 11.26
N LYS A 205 19.49 -15.95 10.44
CA LYS A 205 20.29 -14.90 9.78
C LYS A 205 19.54 -14.17 8.66
N GLY A 206 18.33 -14.61 8.36
CA GLY A 206 17.41 -14.04 7.41
C GLY A 206 16.38 -15.07 6.97
N ILE A 207 15.27 -14.59 6.43
CA ILE A 207 14.14 -15.41 5.99
C ILE A 207 13.99 -15.20 4.48
N LEU A 208 14.18 -16.27 3.71
CA LEU A 208 13.87 -16.29 2.28
C LEU A 208 12.41 -16.67 2.14
N ILE A 209 11.63 -15.86 1.41
CA ILE A 209 10.18 -16.04 1.30
C ILE A 209 9.72 -16.06 -0.16
N ASN A 210 8.83 -16.98 -0.48
CA ASN A 210 8.34 -17.20 -1.84
C ASN A 210 7.24 -16.17 -2.22
N THR A 211 7.61 -14.90 -2.27
CA THR A 211 6.75 -13.78 -2.72
C THR A 211 7.60 -12.67 -3.33
N PHE A 212 6.97 -11.65 -3.92
CA PHE A 212 7.63 -10.49 -4.50
C PHE A 212 7.04 -9.18 -3.94
N GLU A 213 7.86 -8.13 -3.80
CA GLU A 213 7.51 -6.95 -2.98
C GLU A 213 6.20 -6.24 -3.37
N SER A 214 5.83 -6.27 -4.66
CA SER A 214 4.61 -5.63 -5.18
C SER A 214 3.35 -6.51 -5.12
N LEU A 215 3.46 -7.78 -4.70
CA LEU A 215 2.29 -8.62 -4.40
C LEU A 215 1.75 -8.35 -2.99
N GLU A 216 2.65 -8.14 -2.02
CA GLU A 216 2.32 -8.00 -0.59
C GLU A 216 2.97 -6.74 0.04
N PRO A 217 2.78 -5.54 -0.55
CA PRO A 217 3.54 -4.35 -0.17
C PRO A 217 3.34 -3.91 1.30
N SER A 218 2.16 -4.16 1.89
CA SER A 218 1.88 -3.87 3.31
C SER A 218 2.70 -4.75 4.25
N ALA A 219 2.67 -6.06 4.04
CA ALA A 219 3.31 -7.05 4.89
C ALA A 219 4.84 -7.01 4.73
N VAL A 220 5.33 -6.91 3.50
CA VAL A 220 6.76 -6.77 3.20
C VAL A 220 7.33 -5.47 3.78
N ARG A 221 6.54 -4.38 3.86
CA ARG A 221 6.92 -3.15 4.56
C ARG A 221 6.99 -3.37 6.08
N ALA A 222 5.95 -3.93 6.70
CA ALA A 222 5.93 -4.18 8.14
C ALA A 222 7.05 -5.12 8.63
N LEU A 223 7.38 -6.16 7.84
CA LEU A 223 8.50 -7.06 8.09
C LEU A 223 9.86 -6.34 8.01
N ARG A 224 10.05 -5.51 6.98
CA ARG A 224 11.28 -4.72 6.76
C ARG A 224 11.50 -3.68 7.86
N ASP A 225 10.43 -3.04 8.30
CA ASP A 225 10.42 -1.99 9.31
C ASP A 225 10.49 -2.56 10.75
N GLY A 226 10.60 -3.89 10.89
CA GLY A 226 10.80 -4.58 12.17
C GLY A 226 9.54 -4.72 13.04
N LEU A 227 8.37 -4.37 12.52
CA LEU A 227 7.13 -4.29 13.29
C LEU A 227 6.54 -5.66 13.66
N CYS A 228 6.96 -6.73 12.98
CA CYS A 228 6.32 -8.04 13.06
C CYS A 228 6.82 -8.94 14.21
N VAL A 229 7.88 -8.57 14.92
CA VAL A 229 8.41 -9.34 16.06
C VAL A 229 8.46 -8.46 17.32
N PRO A 230 7.43 -8.49 18.19
CA PRO A 230 7.40 -7.66 19.38
C PRO A 230 8.59 -7.91 20.32
N ASN A 231 9.29 -6.82 20.68
CA ASN A 231 10.45 -6.77 21.60
C ASN A 231 11.77 -7.41 21.09
N ASN A 232 11.83 -7.94 19.87
CA ASN A 232 13.07 -8.46 19.25
C ASN A 232 13.29 -7.85 17.86
N ALA A 233 14.46 -8.08 17.26
CA ALA A 233 14.71 -7.70 15.88
C ALA A 233 14.06 -8.71 14.92
N THR A 234 13.35 -8.22 13.90
CA THR A 234 12.90 -9.08 12.78
C THR A 234 14.12 -9.43 11.92
N PRO A 235 14.38 -10.72 11.59
CA PRO A 235 15.47 -11.09 10.68
C PRO A 235 15.29 -10.48 9.27
N PRO A 236 16.36 -10.22 8.52
CA PRO A 236 16.26 -9.70 7.15
C PRO A 236 15.41 -10.62 6.26
N VAL A 237 14.32 -10.08 5.69
CA VAL A 237 13.41 -10.84 4.82
C VAL A 237 13.75 -10.59 3.35
N TYR A 238 13.99 -11.68 2.61
CA TYR A 238 14.32 -11.66 1.18
C TYR A 238 13.15 -12.22 0.37
N CYS A 239 12.41 -11.34 -0.30
CA CYS A 239 11.30 -11.71 -1.19
C CYS A 239 11.84 -12.24 -2.52
N ILE A 240 11.85 -13.55 -2.72
CA ILE A 240 12.55 -14.22 -3.84
C ILE A 240 11.61 -14.91 -4.85
N GLY A 241 10.30 -14.70 -4.74
CA GLY A 241 9.27 -15.32 -5.58
C GLY A 241 8.96 -14.56 -6.88
N PRO A 242 7.95 -15.01 -7.65
CA PRO A 242 7.16 -16.22 -7.44
C PRO A 242 7.86 -17.48 -8.00
N LEU A 243 8.44 -18.31 -7.12
CA LEU A 243 9.09 -19.57 -7.46
C LEU A 243 8.06 -20.68 -7.61
N VAL A 244 7.48 -20.77 -8.81
CA VAL A 244 6.58 -21.85 -9.24
C VAL A 244 7.31 -22.92 -10.05
N SER A 245 6.72 -24.11 -10.17
CA SER A 245 7.21 -25.10 -11.15
C SER A 245 6.90 -24.60 -12.57
N GLY A 246 7.82 -24.79 -13.52
CA GLY A 246 7.73 -24.19 -14.87
C GLY A 246 6.87 -24.94 -15.89
N GLY A 247 6.01 -25.86 -15.48
CA GLY A 247 5.35 -26.84 -16.36
C GLY A 247 6.32 -27.91 -16.90
N GLY A 248 5.79 -28.93 -17.58
CA GLY A 248 6.58 -29.93 -18.34
C GLY A 248 7.52 -30.82 -17.50
N GLY A 249 7.00 -31.94 -16.97
CA GLY A 249 7.67 -32.77 -15.96
C GLY A 249 8.25 -34.14 -16.38
N GLY A 250 8.22 -34.53 -17.66
CA GLY A 250 8.81 -35.80 -18.14
C GLY A 250 8.12 -36.38 -19.38
N GLU A 251 8.69 -37.47 -19.93
CA GLU A 251 8.15 -38.22 -21.09
C GLU A 251 6.94 -39.11 -20.73
N GLN A 252 6.00 -38.56 -19.96
CA GLN A 252 4.72 -39.21 -19.68
C GLN A 252 3.68 -38.75 -20.70
N ALA A 253 2.81 -39.67 -21.15
CA ALA A 253 1.79 -39.35 -22.13
C ALA A 253 0.85 -38.24 -21.63
N GLU A 254 0.49 -37.31 -22.52
CA GLU A 254 -0.32 -36.13 -22.18
C GLU A 254 -1.61 -36.53 -21.44
N HIS A 255 -1.70 -36.06 -20.19
CA HIS A 255 -2.80 -36.33 -19.29
C HIS A 255 -4.12 -35.95 -19.95
N GLU A 256 -5.15 -36.78 -19.81
CA GLU A 256 -6.36 -36.69 -20.64
C GLU A 256 -7.10 -35.35 -20.52
N CYS A 257 -7.01 -34.69 -19.36
CA CYS A 257 -7.57 -33.35 -19.19
C CYS A 257 -6.88 -32.27 -20.03
N LEU A 258 -5.59 -32.40 -20.38
CA LEU A 258 -4.92 -31.43 -21.25
C LEU A 258 -5.47 -31.55 -22.68
N ARG A 259 -5.61 -32.78 -23.18
CA ARG A 259 -6.24 -33.07 -24.48
C ARG A 259 -7.71 -32.63 -24.52
N TRP A 260 -8.45 -32.73 -23.41
CA TRP A 260 -9.81 -32.19 -23.31
C TRP A 260 -9.83 -30.65 -23.27
N LEU A 261 -8.91 -30.02 -22.54
CA LEU A 261 -8.75 -28.56 -22.51
C LEU A 261 -8.40 -28.00 -23.90
N ASP A 262 -7.65 -28.74 -24.71
CA ASP A 262 -7.31 -28.34 -26.08
C ASP A 262 -8.53 -28.20 -27.00
N GLU A 263 -9.61 -28.93 -26.73
CA GLU A 263 -10.87 -28.83 -27.48
C GLU A 263 -11.76 -27.66 -26.99
N GLN A 264 -11.39 -26.96 -25.92
CA GLN A 264 -12.19 -25.87 -25.33
C GLN A 264 -11.76 -24.47 -25.83
N PRO A 265 -12.69 -23.50 -25.91
CA PRO A 265 -12.36 -22.11 -26.22
C PRO A 265 -11.47 -21.45 -25.15
N ASP A 266 -10.68 -20.46 -25.57
CA ASP A 266 -9.82 -19.65 -24.70
C ASP A 266 -10.62 -19.01 -23.54
N GLN A 267 -10.03 -19.02 -22.33
CA GLN A 267 -10.57 -18.49 -21.08
C GLN A 267 -12.01 -18.90 -20.72
N SER A 268 -12.48 -20.06 -21.21
CA SER A 268 -13.88 -20.51 -21.04
C SER A 268 -14.09 -21.53 -19.91
N VAL A 269 -13.03 -22.13 -19.38
CA VAL A 269 -13.06 -23.23 -18.40
C VAL A 269 -12.73 -22.72 -16.99
N VAL A 270 -13.56 -23.06 -16.01
CA VAL A 270 -13.22 -22.91 -14.59
C VAL A 270 -12.53 -24.17 -14.09
N PHE A 271 -11.31 -24.04 -13.58
CA PHE A 271 -10.59 -25.14 -12.94
C PHE A 271 -10.91 -25.18 -11.44
N LEU A 272 -11.11 -26.38 -10.88
CA LEU A 272 -11.38 -26.61 -9.46
C LEU A 272 -10.41 -27.64 -8.88
N ALA A 273 -9.51 -27.20 -7.99
CA ALA A 273 -8.61 -28.09 -7.27
C ALA A 273 -8.28 -27.57 -5.86
N PHE A 274 -8.27 -28.51 -4.90
CA PHE A 274 -8.22 -28.23 -3.47
C PHE A 274 -6.94 -28.81 -2.82
N GLY A 275 -5.83 -28.79 -3.58
CA GLY A 275 -4.54 -29.29 -3.15
C GLY A 275 -4.45 -30.82 -3.03
N SER A 276 -3.41 -31.28 -2.33
CA SER A 276 -3.13 -32.72 -2.13
C SER A 276 -3.88 -33.33 -0.95
N MET A 277 -4.39 -32.52 -0.01
CA MET A 277 -5.03 -32.98 1.23
C MET A 277 -6.49 -32.51 1.38
N GLY A 278 -6.98 -31.63 0.51
CA GLY A 278 -8.39 -31.24 0.46
C GLY A 278 -9.29 -32.40 0.03
N SER A 279 -10.42 -32.53 0.71
CA SER A 279 -11.40 -33.60 0.53
C SER A 279 -12.72 -33.14 1.13
N PHE A 280 -13.84 -33.29 0.42
CA PHE A 280 -15.15 -32.87 0.89
C PHE A 280 -16.02 -34.06 1.32
N PRO A 281 -16.97 -33.87 2.24
CA PRO A 281 -18.04 -34.84 2.47
C PRO A 281 -18.96 -34.92 1.24
N LYS A 282 -19.68 -36.04 1.07
CA LYS A 282 -20.46 -36.31 -0.15
C LYS A 282 -21.49 -35.20 -0.46
N ASN A 283 -22.25 -34.74 0.53
CA ASN A 283 -23.24 -33.67 0.37
C ASN A 283 -22.63 -32.38 -0.22
N GLN A 284 -21.39 -32.04 0.14
CA GLN A 284 -20.70 -30.89 -0.43
C GLN A 284 -20.22 -31.14 -1.87
N LEU A 285 -19.84 -32.36 -2.23
CA LEU A 285 -19.58 -32.74 -3.62
C LEU A 285 -20.86 -32.65 -4.48
N GLU A 286 -22.02 -33.04 -3.92
CA GLU A 286 -23.32 -32.92 -4.57
C GLU A 286 -23.69 -31.45 -4.84
N GLU A 287 -23.52 -30.55 -3.87
CA GLU A 287 -23.75 -29.11 -4.07
C GLU A 287 -22.79 -28.47 -5.10
N ILE A 288 -21.50 -28.86 -5.09
CA ILE A 288 -20.53 -28.39 -6.11
C ILE A 288 -20.99 -28.84 -7.51
N ALA A 289 -21.37 -30.12 -7.66
CA ALA A 289 -21.84 -30.65 -8.94
C ALA A 289 -23.10 -29.92 -9.44
N ILE A 290 -24.08 -29.69 -8.56
CA ILE A 290 -25.32 -28.98 -8.92
C ILE A 290 -25.02 -27.52 -9.33
N GLY A 291 -24.16 -26.82 -8.58
CA GLY A 291 -23.78 -25.43 -8.89
C GLY A 291 -23.02 -25.30 -10.22
N LEU A 292 -22.08 -26.21 -10.47
CA LEU A 292 -21.38 -26.30 -11.75
C LEU A 292 -22.33 -26.60 -12.92
N GLU A 293 -23.24 -27.56 -12.76
CA GLU A 293 -24.21 -27.92 -13.81
C GLU A 293 -25.09 -26.74 -14.21
N LYS A 294 -25.65 -26.02 -13.20
CA LYS A 294 -26.51 -24.84 -13.40
C LYS A 294 -25.76 -23.63 -13.98
N SER A 295 -24.49 -23.43 -13.59
CA SER A 295 -23.69 -22.28 -14.04
C SER A 295 -23.61 -22.16 -15.57
N GLY A 296 -23.74 -23.28 -16.29
CA GLY A 296 -23.63 -23.34 -17.75
C GLY A 296 -22.22 -23.20 -18.30
N HIS A 297 -21.24 -22.85 -17.45
CA HIS A 297 -19.84 -22.72 -17.84
C HIS A 297 -19.17 -24.08 -18.05
N ARG A 298 -18.01 -24.06 -18.71
CA ARG A 298 -17.12 -25.22 -18.78
C ARG A 298 -16.35 -25.36 -17.48
N PHE A 299 -16.07 -26.59 -17.08
CA PHE A 299 -15.31 -26.85 -15.85
C PHE A 299 -14.37 -28.05 -15.97
N LEU A 300 -13.26 -27.97 -15.26
CA LEU A 300 -12.35 -29.09 -15.02
C LEU A 300 -12.18 -29.24 -13.50
N TRP A 301 -12.66 -30.36 -12.94
CA TRP A 301 -12.73 -30.55 -11.49
C TRP A 301 -11.95 -31.77 -11.03
N VAL A 302 -11.01 -31.58 -10.10
CA VAL A 302 -10.30 -32.68 -9.44
C VAL A 302 -11.07 -33.13 -8.20
N VAL A 303 -11.67 -34.32 -8.25
CA VAL A 303 -12.40 -34.93 -7.14
C VAL A 303 -11.50 -35.88 -6.36
N ARG A 304 -11.64 -35.88 -5.02
CA ARG A 304 -10.99 -36.82 -4.10
C ARG A 304 -12.06 -37.49 -3.24
N SER A 305 -11.81 -38.72 -2.83
CA SER A 305 -12.68 -39.45 -1.90
C SER A 305 -12.84 -38.69 -0.57
N PRO A 306 -14.03 -38.70 0.04
CA PRO A 306 -14.21 -38.25 1.42
C PRO A 306 -13.30 -39.03 2.39
N LYS A 307 -12.86 -38.40 3.47
CA LYS A 307 -12.18 -39.08 4.58
C LYS A 307 -13.23 -39.81 5.44
N SER A 308 -12.95 -41.04 5.85
CA SER A 308 -13.70 -41.74 6.89
C SER A 308 -13.06 -41.52 8.27
N ASP A 309 -13.82 -41.72 9.34
CA ASP A 309 -13.35 -41.56 10.73
C ASP A 309 -12.15 -42.48 11.09
N ASP A 310 -12.01 -43.60 10.38
CA ASP A 310 -10.90 -44.56 10.54
C ASP A 310 -9.59 -44.12 9.83
N HIS A 311 -9.62 -43.12 8.94
CA HIS A 311 -8.43 -42.64 8.21
C HIS A 311 -7.51 -41.80 9.10
N LYS A 312 -6.23 -42.17 9.14
CA LYS A 312 -5.21 -41.48 9.93
C LYS A 312 -4.43 -40.48 9.09
N PHE A 313 -3.77 -39.56 9.77
CA PHE A 313 -2.91 -38.58 9.12
C PHE A 313 -1.78 -39.27 8.36
N GLY A 314 -1.74 -39.09 7.03
CA GLY A 314 -0.79 -39.73 6.13
C GLY A 314 -1.30 -40.98 5.40
N ASP A 315 -2.47 -41.52 5.76
CA ASP A 315 -3.06 -42.66 5.03
C ASP A 315 -3.45 -42.23 3.60
N PRO A 316 -3.18 -43.05 2.56
CA PRO A 316 -3.59 -42.75 1.19
C PRO A 316 -5.12 -42.90 1.03
N LEU A 317 -5.77 -41.88 0.48
CA LEU A 317 -7.19 -41.96 0.13
C LEU A 317 -7.42 -42.99 -1.00
N PRO A 318 -8.52 -43.77 -0.96
CA PRO A 318 -8.91 -44.61 -2.08
C PRO A 318 -9.25 -43.77 -3.31
N GLU A 319 -9.14 -44.35 -4.51
CA GLU A 319 -9.58 -43.72 -5.75
C GLU A 319 -11.10 -43.44 -5.70
N PRO A 320 -11.57 -42.24 -6.10
CA PRO A 320 -12.98 -41.89 -5.99
C PRO A 320 -13.87 -42.66 -6.96
N ASP A 321 -14.96 -43.21 -6.43
CA ASP A 321 -16.13 -43.67 -7.17
C ASP A 321 -17.01 -42.45 -7.48
N LEU A 322 -16.94 -41.95 -8.72
CA LEU A 322 -17.67 -40.75 -9.12
C LEU A 322 -19.18 -40.99 -9.25
N ASP A 323 -19.62 -42.20 -9.57
CA ASP A 323 -21.04 -42.55 -9.68
C ASP A 323 -21.69 -42.68 -8.28
N ALA A 324 -20.92 -43.10 -7.27
CA ALA A 324 -21.36 -43.09 -5.88
C ALA A 324 -21.29 -41.71 -5.20
N LEU A 325 -20.35 -40.84 -5.61
CA LEU A 325 -20.10 -39.54 -4.96
C LEU A 325 -20.87 -38.36 -5.56
N LEU A 326 -21.24 -38.40 -6.85
CA LEU A 326 -21.87 -37.27 -7.56
C LEU A 326 -23.38 -37.50 -7.78
N PRO A 327 -24.18 -36.46 -8.07
CA PRO A 327 -25.60 -36.60 -8.35
C PRO A 327 -25.84 -37.49 -9.58
N GLY A 328 -26.78 -38.43 -9.48
CA GLY A 328 -27.02 -39.44 -10.52
C GLY A 328 -27.16 -38.86 -11.93
N GLY A 329 -26.29 -39.31 -12.84
CA GLY A 329 -26.26 -38.85 -14.24
C GLY A 329 -25.62 -37.47 -14.49
N PHE A 330 -25.02 -36.82 -13.48
CA PHE A 330 -24.33 -35.52 -13.62
C PHE A 330 -23.27 -35.54 -14.73
N LEU A 331 -22.42 -36.56 -14.76
CA LEU A 331 -21.38 -36.73 -15.79
C LEU A 331 -21.99 -36.75 -17.21
N GLU A 332 -23.07 -37.51 -17.39
CA GLU A 332 -23.78 -37.61 -18.68
C GLU A 332 -24.50 -36.32 -19.10
N ARG A 333 -24.94 -35.48 -18.15
CA ARG A 333 -25.57 -34.16 -18.40
C ARG A 333 -24.58 -33.02 -18.62
N THR A 334 -23.30 -33.24 -18.32
CA THR A 334 -22.26 -32.20 -18.38
C THR A 334 -21.10 -32.51 -19.32
N LYS A 335 -20.97 -33.73 -19.86
CA LYS A 335 -19.88 -34.17 -20.77
C LYS A 335 -19.60 -33.30 -21.99
N ASP A 336 -20.51 -32.41 -22.38
CA ASP A 336 -20.34 -31.40 -23.44
C ASP A 336 -19.47 -30.20 -23.02
N ARG A 337 -19.33 -29.97 -21.69
CA ARG A 337 -18.69 -28.79 -21.10
C ARG A 337 -17.87 -29.05 -19.83
N GLY A 338 -18.02 -30.19 -19.19
CA GLY A 338 -17.39 -30.54 -17.92
C GLY A 338 -16.55 -31.81 -18.01
N LEU A 339 -15.37 -31.79 -17.39
CA LEU A 339 -14.55 -32.96 -17.13
C LEU A 339 -14.26 -33.09 -15.63
N VAL A 340 -14.47 -34.29 -15.08
CA VAL A 340 -14.14 -34.63 -13.69
C VAL A 340 -12.97 -35.60 -13.69
N VAL A 341 -11.88 -35.23 -13.02
CA VAL A 341 -10.64 -36.00 -12.92
C VAL A 341 -10.51 -36.58 -11.52
N LYS A 342 -10.06 -37.83 -11.43
CA LYS A 342 -9.88 -38.53 -10.16
C LYS A 342 -8.53 -38.20 -9.51
N SER A 343 -8.56 -37.79 -8.26
CA SER A 343 -7.43 -37.59 -7.32
C SER A 343 -6.39 -36.53 -7.69
N TRP A 344 -5.94 -36.43 -8.94
CA TRP A 344 -4.84 -35.55 -9.35
C TRP A 344 -4.98 -35.10 -10.81
N ALA A 345 -4.49 -33.90 -11.11
CA ALA A 345 -4.29 -33.38 -12.46
C ALA A 345 -2.97 -32.59 -12.50
N PRO A 346 -2.34 -32.41 -13.67
CA PRO A 346 -1.15 -31.56 -13.82
C PRO A 346 -1.50 -30.08 -13.64
N GLN A 347 -1.63 -29.64 -12.38
CA GLN A 347 -2.19 -28.35 -11.98
C GLN A 347 -1.52 -27.16 -12.67
N VAL A 348 -0.19 -27.13 -12.75
CA VAL A 348 0.55 -26.04 -13.40
C VAL A 348 0.22 -25.96 -14.89
N ASP A 349 0.28 -27.08 -15.60
CA ASP A 349 0.03 -27.13 -17.04
C ASP A 349 -1.45 -26.82 -17.36
N VAL A 350 -2.37 -27.20 -16.47
CA VAL A 350 -3.81 -26.83 -16.53
C VAL A 350 -4.02 -25.33 -16.30
N LEU A 351 -3.39 -24.74 -15.28
CA LEU A 351 -3.53 -23.31 -14.98
C LEU A 351 -2.92 -22.45 -16.09
N GLN A 352 -1.81 -22.88 -16.69
CA GLN A 352 -1.18 -22.17 -17.81
C GLN A 352 -1.86 -22.41 -19.16
N HIS A 353 -2.84 -23.32 -19.25
CA HIS A 353 -3.53 -23.61 -20.51
C HIS A 353 -4.48 -22.48 -20.93
N ARG A 354 -4.45 -22.13 -22.22
CA ARG A 354 -5.23 -21.03 -22.82
C ARG A 354 -6.74 -21.07 -22.51
N ALA A 355 -7.31 -22.26 -22.36
CA ALA A 355 -8.74 -22.45 -22.13
C ALA A 355 -9.19 -22.14 -20.70
N THR A 356 -8.27 -22.11 -19.74
CA THR A 356 -8.58 -21.84 -18.33
C THR A 356 -8.85 -20.35 -18.13
N GLY A 357 -9.99 -20.00 -17.53
CA GLY A 357 -10.47 -18.63 -17.34
C GLY A 357 -10.62 -18.18 -15.87
N ALA A 358 -10.70 -19.14 -14.94
CA ALA A 358 -10.72 -18.89 -13.49
C ALA A 358 -10.28 -20.15 -12.72
N PHE A 359 -9.86 -19.98 -11.45
CA PHE A 359 -9.40 -21.07 -10.58
C PHE A 359 -10.12 -21.04 -9.22
N VAL A 360 -10.96 -22.04 -8.94
CA VAL A 360 -11.45 -22.35 -7.59
C VAL A 360 -10.37 -23.09 -6.83
N THR A 361 -9.88 -22.48 -5.76
CA THR A 361 -8.70 -22.92 -5.02
C THR A 361 -8.94 -22.92 -3.51
N HIS A 362 -8.32 -23.89 -2.86
CA HIS A 362 -8.15 -23.94 -1.40
C HIS A 362 -7.24 -22.85 -0.80
N CYS A 363 -6.77 -21.87 -1.58
CA CYS A 363 -5.89 -20.77 -1.13
C CYS A 363 -4.52 -21.16 -0.55
N GLY A 364 -4.11 -22.43 -0.62
CA GLY A 364 -2.76 -22.84 -0.20
C GLY A 364 -1.68 -22.17 -1.07
N TRP A 365 -0.67 -21.57 -0.44
CA TRP A 365 0.18 -20.55 -1.09
C TRP A 365 0.80 -20.96 -2.42
N ASN A 366 1.27 -22.21 -2.55
CA ASN A 366 1.79 -22.74 -3.82
C ASN A 366 0.76 -22.62 -4.97
N SER A 367 -0.50 -22.98 -4.72
CA SER A 367 -1.59 -22.83 -5.70
C SER A 367 -1.97 -21.37 -5.94
N THR A 368 -1.86 -20.51 -4.93
CA THR A 368 -2.05 -19.06 -5.09
C THR A 368 -1.01 -18.48 -6.05
N LEU A 369 0.27 -18.79 -5.87
CA LEU A 369 1.34 -18.36 -6.77
C LEU A 369 1.20 -18.97 -8.18
N GLU A 370 0.83 -20.25 -8.30
CA GLU A 370 0.57 -20.89 -9.60
C GLU A 370 -0.60 -20.22 -10.34
N GLY A 371 -1.69 -19.84 -9.64
CA GLY A 371 -2.81 -19.10 -10.23
C GLY A 371 -2.45 -17.65 -10.62
N VAL A 372 -1.69 -16.94 -9.78
CA VAL A 372 -1.22 -15.58 -10.07
C VAL A 372 -0.21 -15.56 -11.23
N THR A 373 0.71 -16.52 -11.30
CA THR A 373 1.66 -16.63 -12.43
C THR A 373 1.01 -17.16 -13.71
N ALA A 374 -0.06 -17.96 -13.61
CA ALA A 374 -0.95 -18.23 -14.74
C ALA A 374 -1.72 -16.98 -15.20
N GLY A 375 -2.05 -16.07 -14.28
CA GLY A 375 -2.86 -14.88 -14.54
C GLY A 375 -4.35 -15.18 -14.50
N LEU A 376 -4.78 -15.99 -13.53
CA LEU A 376 -6.16 -16.45 -13.38
C LEU A 376 -6.82 -15.84 -12.13
N PRO A 377 -8.07 -15.35 -12.23
CA PRO A 377 -8.83 -14.85 -11.08
C PRO A 377 -9.14 -16.00 -10.12
N LEU A 378 -8.94 -15.75 -8.83
CA LEU A 378 -9.04 -16.77 -7.79
C LEU A 378 -10.45 -16.78 -7.15
N LEU A 379 -11.06 -17.96 -7.10
CA LEU A 379 -12.27 -18.24 -6.34
C LEU A 379 -11.86 -18.93 -5.04
N CYS A 380 -11.85 -18.17 -3.95
CA CYS A 380 -11.16 -18.52 -2.71
C CYS A 380 -12.05 -19.34 -1.77
N TRP A 381 -11.68 -20.61 -1.54
CA TRP A 381 -12.44 -21.57 -0.74
C TRP A 381 -11.51 -22.33 0.24
N PRO A 382 -11.03 -21.68 1.32
CA PRO A 382 -10.03 -22.24 2.23
C PRO A 382 -10.56 -23.46 3.03
N LEU A 383 -9.66 -24.39 3.38
CA LEU A 383 -10.02 -25.66 4.04
C LEU A 383 -9.21 -26.00 5.30
N TYR A 384 -7.91 -25.73 5.34
CA TYR A 384 -7.01 -26.12 6.45
C TYR A 384 -5.78 -25.22 6.57
N ALA A 385 -5.03 -25.31 7.68
CA ALA A 385 -3.84 -24.50 7.95
C ALA A 385 -4.08 -22.98 7.74
N GLU A 386 -3.14 -22.27 7.13
CA GLU A 386 -3.14 -20.81 6.94
C GLU A 386 -3.95 -20.33 5.72
N GLN A 387 -4.73 -21.22 5.10
CA GLN A 387 -5.53 -20.92 3.91
C GLN A 387 -6.58 -19.81 4.13
N ARG A 388 -7.11 -19.70 5.36
CA ARG A 388 -8.05 -18.65 5.77
C ARG A 388 -7.40 -17.26 5.75
N LEU A 389 -6.20 -17.14 6.31
CA LEU A 389 -5.38 -15.92 6.24
C LEU A 389 -5.02 -15.59 4.79
N ASN A 390 -4.59 -16.59 4.00
CA ASN A 390 -4.36 -16.40 2.57
C ASN A 390 -5.60 -15.90 1.82
N LYS A 391 -6.80 -16.40 2.12
CA LYS A 391 -8.06 -15.87 1.55
C LYS A 391 -8.21 -14.39 1.86
N GLU A 392 -8.00 -13.96 3.10
CA GLU A 392 -8.07 -12.56 3.48
C GLU A 392 -7.02 -11.70 2.76
N PHE A 393 -5.76 -12.14 2.64
CA PHE A 393 -4.76 -11.40 1.87
C PHE A 393 -5.09 -11.32 0.36
N ILE A 394 -5.55 -12.41 -0.26
CA ILE A 394 -5.92 -12.47 -1.69
C ILE A 394 -7.13 -11.59 -2.02
N VAL A 395 -8.14 -11.60 -1.15
CA VAL A 395 -9.42 -10.91 -1.36
C VAL A 395 -9.35 -9.45 -0.89
N GLU A 396 -8.73 -9.17 0.26
CA GLU A 396 -8.77 -7.85 0.88
C GLU A 396 -7.54 -6.96 0.66
N GLU A 397 -6.32 -7.49 0.48
CA GLU A 397 -5.16 -6.64 0.14
C GLU A 397 -4.76 -6.73 -1.33
N MET A 398 -4.55 -7.94 -1.87
CA MET A 398 -4.12 -8.13 -3.26
C MET A 398 -5.23 -7.81 -4.28
N LYS A 399 -6.50 -7.96 -3.88
CA LYS A 399 -7.70 -7.84 -4.74
C LYS A 399 -7.64 -8.70 -6.01
N LEU A 400 -7.05 -9.91 -5.92
CA LEU A 400 -6.84 -10.86 -7.02
C LEU A 400 -7.82 -12.05 -7.03
N GLY A 401 -8.61 -12.19 -5.96
CA GLY A 401 -9.67 -13.19 -5.87
C GLY A 401 -10.93 -12.67 -5.20
N VAL A 402 -11.96 -13.52 -5.15
CA VAL A 402 -13.16 -13.32 -4.33
C VAL A 402 -13.46 -14.58 -3.52
N GLU A 403 -13.93 -14.36 -2.29
CA GLU A 403 -14.42 -15.41 -1.39
C GLU A 403 -15.57 -16.22 -2.00
N MET A 404 -15.57 -17.54 -1.80
CA MET A 404 -16.73 -18.43 -1.92
C MET A 404 -17.38 -18.55 -0.53
N ARG A 405 -18.64 -18.16 -0.34
CA ARG A 405 -19.26 -18.06 0.99
C ARG A 405 -19.84 -19.38 1.48
N GLY A 406 -19.87 -19.56 2.80
CA GLY A 406 -20.52 -20.69 3.46
C GLY A 406 -19.61 -21.85 3.84
N TYR A 407 -18.29 -21.79 3.57
CA TYR A 407 -17.34 -22.80 4.07
C TYR A 407 -17.21 -22.79 5.61
N ASP A 408 -17.67 -21.71 6.27
CA ASP A 408 -17.83 -21.58 7.73
C ASP A 408 -19.18 -22.12 8.26
N GLY A 409 -20.11 -22.46 7.36
CA GLY A 409 -21.40 -23.07 7.69
C GLY A 409 -21.37 -24.59 7.54
N GLU A 410 -22.55 -25.20 7.42
CA GLU A 410 -22.66 -26.64 7.13
C GLU A 410 -22.21 -27.00 5.71
N LEU A 411 -22.46 -26.10 4.75
CA LEU A 411 -22.26 -26.27 3.30
C LEU A 411 -22.07 -24.92 2.60
N VAL A 412 -21.18 -24.87 1.62
CA VAL A 412 -21.26 -23.94 0.49
C VAL A 412 -22.36 -24.45 -0.45
N THR A 413 -23.37 -23.63 -0.74
CA THR A 413 -24.52 -24.06 -1.54
C THR A 413 -24.23 -24.06 -3.03
N ALA A 414 -24.98 -24.86 -3.77
CA ALA A 414 -24.98 -24.88 -5.22
C ALA A 414 -25.32 -23.51 -5.84
N GLU A 415 -26.12 -22.69 -5.15
CA GLU A 415 -26.45 -21.32 -5.56
C GLU A 415 -25.27 -20.36 -5.45
N GLU A 416 -24.45 -20.46 -4.39
CA GLU A 416 -23.22 -19.68 -4.27
C GLU A 416 -22.17 -20.13 -5.30
N VAL A 417 -21.99 -21.45 -5.50
CA VAL A 417 -21.09 -21.99 -6.55
C VAL A 417 -21.51 -21.51 -7.93
N GLU A 418 -22.80 -21.61 -8.27
CA GLU A 418 -23.36 -21.08 -9.52
C GLU A 418 -23.10 -19.58 -9.64
N THR A 419 -23.50 -18.79 -8.64
CA THR A 419 -23.39 -17.32 -8.64
C THR A 419 -21.95 -16.85 -8.80
N LYS A 420 -21.00 -17.46 -8.08
CA LYS A 420 -19.58 -17.08 -8.09
C LYS A 420 -18.87 -17.50 -9.38
N VAL A 421 -19.17 -18.68 -9.91
CA VAL A 421 -18.67 -19.13 -11.23
C VAL A 421 -19.18 -18.19 -12.33
N ARG A 422 -20.48 -17.91 -12.36
CA ARG A 422 -21.06 -16.97 -13.32
C ARG A 422 -20.49 -15.56 -13.17
N TRP A 423 -20.41 -15.04 -11.95
CA TRP A 423 -19.89 -13.71 -11.68
C TRP A 423 -18.44 -13.54 -12.16
N VAL A 424 -17.54 -14.49 -11.90
CA VAL A 424 -16.14 -14.36 -12.32
C VAL A 424 -15.98 -14.49 -13.83
N MET A 425 -16.81 -15.29 -14.49
CA MET A 425 -16.72 -15.51 -15.95
C MET A 425 -17.43 -14.40 -16.74
N GLU A 426 -18.68 -14.08 -16.41
CA GLU A 426 -19.59 -13.25 -17.22
C GLU A 426 -19.57 -11.74 -16.88
N SER A 427 -19.21 -11.35 -15.65
CA SER A 427 -19.40 -9.95 -15.20
C SER A 427 -18.19 -9.04 -15.47
N GLU A 428 -18.46 -7.72 -15.56
CA GLU A 428 -17.40 -6.70 -15.58
C GLU A 428 -16.52 -6.76 -14.32
N GLY A 429 -17.05 -7.18 -13.16
CA GLY A 429 -16.24 -7.40 -11.96
C GLY A 429 -15.24 -8.55 -12.12
N GLY A 430 -15.66 -9.64 -12.78
CA GLY A 430 -14.78 -10.76 -13.16
C GLY A 430 -13.76 -10.39 -14.23
N LYS A 431 -14.12 -9.49 -15.16
CA LYS A 431 -13.20 -8.91 -16.16
C LYS A 431 -12.14 -8.01 -15.50
N MET A 432 -12.53 -7.08 -14.63
CA MET A 432 -11.60 -6.27 -13.82
C MET A 432 -10.67 -7.15 -12.98
N LEU A 433 -11.17 -8.29 -12.49
CA LEU A 433 -10.35 -9.26 -11.75
C LEU A 433 -9.31 -9.92 -12.67
N ARG A 434 -9.68 -10.32 -13.89
CA ARG A 434 -8.76 -10.81 -14.95
C ARG A 434 -7.67 -9.78 -15.29
N GLU A 435 -8.04 -8.51 -15.43
CA GLU A 435 -7.10 -7.41 -15.70
C GLU A 435 -6.06 -7.25 -14.56
N ARG A 436 -6.49 -7.33 -13.30
CA ARG A 436 -5.60 -7.28 -12.13
C ARG A 436 -4.64 -8.47 -12.05
N VAL A 437 -5.11 -9.71 -12.25
CA VAL A 437 -4.21 -10.88 -12.23
C VAL A 437 -3.25 -10.91 -13.43
N ALA A 438 -3.62 -10.34 -14.57
CA ALA A 438 -2.70 -10.13 -15.69
C ALA A 438 -1.58 -9.13 -15.33
N ALA A 439 -1.91 -8.04 -14.63
CA ALA A 439 -0.91 -7.11 -14.11
C ALA A 439 -0.01 -7.75 -13.03
N ALA A 440 -0.58 -8.55 -12.11
CA ALA A 440 0.17 -9.28 -11.09
C ALA A 440 1.12 -10.34 -11.69
N LYS A 441 0.66 -11.07 -12.72
CA LYS A 441 1.48 -11.99 -13.53
C LYS A 441 2.68 -11.27 -14.15
N HIS A 442 2.45 -10.11 -14.76
CA HIS A 442 3.52 -9.30 -15.35
C HIS A 442 4.51 -8.83 -14.27
N ALA A 443 4.02 -8.30 -13.15
CA ALA A 443 4.87 -7.84 -12.05
C ALA A 443 5.74 -8.97 -11.45
N GLY A 444 5.18 -10.17 -11.26
CA GLY A 444 5.93 -11.35 -10.82
C GLY A 444 6.99 -11.81 -11.84
N ALA A 445 6.70 -11.69 -13.14
CA ALA A 445 7.69 -11.97 -14.18
C ALA A 445 8.83 -10.93 -14.20
N GLU A 446 8.55 -9.64 -14.02
CA GLU A 446 9.59 -8.61 -13.91
C GLU A 446 10.45 -8.79 -12.64
N ALA A 447 9.85 -9.20 -11.52
CA ALA A 447 10.56 -9.41 -10.25
C ALA A 447 11.69 -10.47 -10.35
N LEU A 448 11.50 -11.49 -11.19
CA LEU A 448 12.46 -12.59 -11.41
C LEU A 448 13.53 -12.31 -12.46
N LYS A 449 13.39 -11.27 -13.30
CA LYS A 449 14.40 -10.92 -14.32
C LYS A 449 15.69 -10.43 -13.67
N GLU A 450 16.80 -10.49 -14.42
CA GLU A 450 18.06 -9.87 -14.00
C GLU A 450 17.85 -8.37 -13.69
N GLY A 451 18.12 -7.97 -12.44
CA GLY A 451 17.87 -6.62 -11.94
C GLY A 451 16.46 -6.37 -11.38
N GLY A 452 15.53 -7.31 -11.53
CA GLY A 452 14.21 -7.30 -10.88
C GLY A 452 14.31 -7.41 -9.35
N SER A 453 13.24 -7.06 -8.63
CA SER A 453 13.24 -6.96 -7.15
C SER A 453 13.61 -8.27 -6.47
N SER A 454 13.04 -9.40 -6.90
CA SER A 454 13.29 -10.71 -6.29
C SER A 454 14.63 -11.34 -6.68
N HIS A 455 15.08 -11.11 -7.92
CA HIS A 455 16.47 -11.37 -8.31
C HIS A 455 17.45 -10.55 -7.46
N ALA A 456 17.21 -9.25 -7.28
CA ALA A 456 18.06 -8.36 -6.48
C ALA A 456 18.08 -8.77 -5.00
N ALA A 457 16.94 -9.19 -4.43
CA ALA A 457 16.85 -9.71 -3.07
C ALA A 457 17.68 -10.99 -2.90
N PHE A 458 17.60 -11.96 -3.83
CA PHE A 458 18.42 -13.18 -3.78
C PHE A 458 19.92 -12.88 -3.94
N VAL A 459 20.27 -11.99 -4.87
CA VAL A 459 21.66 -11.50 -5.05
C VAL A 459 22.16 -10.77 -3.81
N GLN A 460 21.32 -10.05 -3.07
CA GLN A 460 21.69 -9.41 -1.81
C GLN A 460 21.95 -10.46 -0.71
N PHE A 461 21.02 -11.40 -0.51
CA PHE A 461 21.20 -12.55 0.39
C PHE A 461 22.52 -13.30 0.15
N LEU A 462 22.92 -13.51 -1.11
CA LEU A 462 24.20 -14.15 -1.45
C LEU A 462 25.44 -13.33 -1.07
N LYS A 463 25.36 -11.99 -0.97
CA LYS A 463 26.44 -11.14 -0.43
C LYS A 463 26.50 -11.25 1.09
N ASP A 464 25.34 -11.27 1.73
CA ASP A 464 25.25 -11.30 3.20
C ASP A 464 25.72 -12.65 3.76
N LEU A 465 25.41 -13.73 3.05
CA LEU A 465 26.01 -15.07 3.23
C LEU A 465 27.54 -15.07 3.13
N ASP A 466 28.13 -14.34 2.18
CA ASP A 466 29.59 -14.20 2.05
C ASP A 466 30.21 -13.37 3.18
N ASN A 467 29.50 -12.34 3.65
CA ASN A 467 29.95 -11.49 4.75
C ASN A 467 29.94 -12.25 6.09
N GLU A 468 28.92 -13.06 6.38
CA GLU A 468 28.91 -13.95 7.54
C GLU A 468 29.98 -15.06 7.42
N SER A 469 30.11 -15.69 6.24
CA SER A 469 31.17 -16.68 5.99
C SER A 469 32.57 -16.14 6.29
N ARG A 470 32.87 -14.90 5.84
CA ARG A 470 34.13 -14.21 6.15
C ARG A 470 34.26 -13.87 7.64
N THR A 471 33.17 -13.46 8.28
CA THR A 471 33.15 -13.10 9.71
C THR A 471 33.45 -14.30 10.60
N ILE A 472 32.93 -15.49 10.27
CA ILE A 472 33.23 -16.74 10.97
C ILE A 472 34.71 -17.12 10.81
N ILE A 473 35.27 -17.02 9.60
CA ILE A 473 36.70 -17.26 9.32
C ILE A 473 37.61 -16.27 10.07
N HIS A 474 37.26 -14.98 10.11
CA HIS A 474 38.04 -13.99 10.87
C HIS A 474 37.95 -14.21 12.39
N LYS A 475 36.78 -14.58 12.93
CA LYS A 475 36.62 -14.90 14.35
C LYS A 475 37.46 -16.11 14.75
N SER A 476 37.40 -17.22 13.99
CA SER A 476 38.20 -18.42 14.27
C SER A 476 39.72 -18.16 14.15
N ALA A 477 40.18 -17.50 13.08
CA ALA A 477 41.58 -17.12 12.93
C ALA A 477 42.07 -16.19 14.07
N SER A 478 41.21 -15.29 14.57
CA SER A 478 41.55 -14.43 15.72
C SER A 478 41.67 -15.20 17.05
N ALA A 479 40.88 -16.27 17.22
CA ALA A 479 40.95 -17.14 18.39
C ALA A 479 42.23 -17.99 18.38
N GLU A 480 42.60 -18.56 17.22
CA GLU A 480 43.87 -19.26 17.05
C GLU A 480 45.09 -18.33 17.25
N ALA A 481 45.02 -17.10 16.71
CA ALA A 481 46.07 -16.10 16.90
C ALA A 481 46.22 -15.64 18.36
N ARG A 482 45.14 -15.69 19.16
CA ARG A 482 45.20 -15.48 20.63
C ARG A 482 45.82 -16.68 21.37
N HIS A 483 45.73 -17.89 20.83
CA HIS A 483 46.37 -19.09 21.40
C HIS A 483 47.84 -19.29 20.98
N LYS A 484 48.37 -18.54 20.01
CA LYS A 484 49.74 -18.68 19.49
C LYS A 484 50.54 -17.37 19.57
N ARG A 485 50.98 -16.99 20.77
CA ARG A 485 52.03 -15.97 20.99
C ARG A 485 53.04 -16.37 22.08
N PRO A 486 54.24 -16.84 21.72
CA PRO A 486 55.44 -16.68 22.51
C PRO A 486 56.08 -15.30 22.25
N THR A 487 56.67 -14.70 23.28
CA THR A 487 57.33 -13.38 23.22
C THR A 487 58.75 -13.48 22.65
N ILE A 488 59.16 -12.56 21.76
CA ILE A 488 60.55 -12.10 21.58
C ILE A 488 60.59 -10.81 20.73
N LYS A 489 61.60 -9.95 20.95
CA LYS A 489 61.90 -8.74 20.15
C LYS A 489 63.14 -8.99 19.28
N VAL A 490 63.21 -8.36 18.10
CA VAL A 490 64.39 -7.68 17.50
C VAL A 490 63.95 -7.04 16.16
N ALA A 491 64.72 -6.09 15.62
CA ALA A 491 64.39 -5.34 14.40
C ALA A 491 65.50 -5.45 13.34
N LEU A 492 65.19 -5.19 12.05
CA LEU A 492 65.90 -4.27 11.14
C LEU A 492 65.45 -4.35 9.65
N ARG A 493 65.32 -3.16 9.03
CA ARG A 493 65.64 -2.75 7.63
C ARG A 493 65.30 -3.61 6.38
N SER A 494 64.38 -3.06 5.57
CA SER A 494 64.46 -2.78 4.11
C SER A 494 64.94 -3.82 3.08
N ASN A 495 64.10 -4.10 2.06
CA ASN A 495 64.33 -3.66 0.64
C ASN A 495 63.18 -4.04 -0.33
N PHE A 496 63.06 -3.29 -1.44
CA PHE A 496 62.26 -3.58 -2.66
C PHE A 496 63.14 -4.33 -3.70
N PRO A 497 62.60 -5.15 -4.64
CA PRO A 497 61.77 -4.74 -5.80
C PRO A 497 60.51 -5.63 -6.02
N ARG A 498 59.45 -5.32 -6.80
CA ARG A 498 59.23 -4.60 -8.09
C ARG A 498 59.52 -5.44 -9.35
N THR A 499 58.48 -6.04 -9.96
CA THR A 499 58.26 -6.37 -11.42
C THR A 499 57.09 -7.38 -11.57
N SER A 500 56.25 -7.42 -12.63
CA SER A 500 55.93 -6.47 -13.71
C SER A 500 54.84 -7.06 -14.66
N GLN A 501 53.91 -6.23 -15.18
CA GLN A 501 53.22 -6.40 -16.49
C GLN A 501 52.29 -7.65 -16.65
N ASP A 502 51.38 -7.82 -17.62
CA ASP A 502 50.64 -6.97 -18.61
C ASP A 502 49.46 -7.86 -19.15
N SER A 503 48.42 -7.47 -19.91
CA SER A 503 47.74 -6.22 -20.34
C SER A 503 46.40 -6.67 -21.03
N THR A 504 45.53 -5.92 -21.74
CA THR A 504 45.32 -4.50 -22.11
C THR A 504 43.82 -4.30 -22.46
N ARG A 505 43.33 -3.04 -22.50
CA ARG A 505 42.09 -2.59 -23.22
C ARG A 505 40.72 -3.07 -22.68
N ALA A 506 39.60 -2.34 -22.79
CA ALA A 506 39.35 -0.96 -23.26
C ALA A 506 38.12 -0.28 -22.57
N LYS A 507 38.04 1.04 -22.74
CA LYS A 507 36.96 2.01 -22.41
C LYS A 507 35.84 2.04 -23.50
N PRO A 508 34.73 2.83 -23.37
CA PRO A 508 34.09 3.53 -22.23
C PRO A 508 32.52 3.44 -22.22
N GLN A 509 31.84 4.38 -21.52
CA GLN A 509 30.44 4.89 -21.73
C GLN A 509 29.29 4.06 -21.10
N LEU A 510 28.55 4.62 -20.12
CA LEU A 510 27.25 5.36 -20.20
C LEU A 510 26.01 4.45 -20.46
N LEU A 511 24.82 4.63 -19.87
CA LEU A 511 24.32 5.52 -18.80
C LEU A 511 22.92 5.01 -18.31
N CYS A 512 22.64 5.03 -17.00
CA CYS A 512 21.28 4.92 -16.40
C CYS A 512 20.46 3.62 -16.70
N PHE A 513 19.29 3.37 -16.08
CA PHE A 513 18.56 4.07 -15.01
C PHE A 513 17.97 3.05 -14.01
N SER A 514 17.97 3.36 -12.71
CA SER A 514 17.39 2.51 -11.66
C SER A 514 16.72 3.37 -10.58
N VAL A 515 15.39 3.52 -10.64
CA VAL A 515 14.61 4.32 -9.66
C VAL A 515 13.30 3.62 -9.32
N LEU A 516 13.25 3.02 -8.13
CA LEU A 516 12.19 3.27 -7.12
C LEU A 516 12.67 2.82 -5.73
N LEU A 517 13.44 1.73 -5.65
CA LEU A 517 14.08 1.20 -4.43
C LEU A 517 15.31 2.01 -3.92
N ALA A 518 15.35 3.34 -4.10
CA ALA A 518 16.58 4.12 -3.92
C ALA A 518 16.42 5.55 -3.35
N VAL A 519 15.48 5.77 -2.43
CA VAL A 519 15.20 7.10 -1.81
C VAL A 519 15.39 7.15 -0.29
N VAL A 520 15.26 6.04 0.45
CA VAL A 520 15.27 6.06 1.93
C VAL A 520 16.65 6.29 2.55
N ASP A 521 17.75 5.97 1.85
CA ASP A 521 19.10 6.01 2.41
C ASP A 521 20.04 6.92 1.59
N ARG A 522 19.94 8.25 1.81
CA ARG A 522 20.83 9.27 1.21
C ARG A 522 21.08 10.50 2.10
N LEU A 523 21.88 10.32 3.16
CA LEU A 523 22.80 11.39 3.59
C LEU A 523 24.11 11.21 2.80
N PRO A 524 24.44 12.08 1.81
CA PRO A 524 25.60 11.86 0.95
C PRO A 524 26.93 12.01 1.70
N THR A 525 27.58 10.88 1.96
CA THR A 525 28.91 10.73 2.57
C THR A 525 30.00 10.52 1.52
N ASP A 526 30.16 11.49 0.60
CA ASP A 526 31.35 11.52 -0.26
C ASP A 526 31.68 12.94 -0.76
N TYR A 527 32.68 13.58 -0.14
CA TYR A 527 33.31 14.82 -0.64
C TYR A 527 34.75 14.94 -0.17
N MET A 528 35.67 14.31 -0.92
CA MET A 528 37.08 14.68 -0.97
C MET A 528 37.47 14.96 -2.43
N HIS A 529 37.98 16.16 -2.67
CA HIS A 529 38.45 16.66 -3.99
C HIS A 529 37.40 16.90 -5.08
N ASN A 530 36.53 17.88 -4.85
CA ASN A 530 36.51 19.09 -5.70
C ASN A 530 35.84 20.26 -4.97
N GLY A 531 36.23 21.50 -5.31
CA GLY A 531 35.86 22.72 -4.58
C GLY A 531 34.45 23.26 -4.87
N GLY A 532 33.42 22.41 -4.76
CA GLY A 532 32.01 22.83 -4.78
C GLY A 532 31.48 23.12 -3.38
N ALA A 533 30.53 24.05 -3.25
CA ALA A 533 29.87 24.32 -1.98
C ALA A 533 28.94 23.17 -1.57
N MET A 534 28.83 22.91 -0.26
CA MET A 534 27.95 21.86 0.28
C MET A 534 26.48 22.24 0.08
N LYS A 535 25.69 21.36 -0.56
CA LYS A 535 24.28 21.61 -0.87
C LYS A 535 23.42 21.63 0.40
N GLN A 536 22.60 22.67 0.51
CA GLN A 536 21.70 22.91 1.65
C GLN A 536 20.39 22.11 1.49
N THR A 537 19.85 21.66 2.62
CA THR A 537 18.63 20.86 2.73
C THR A 537 17.53 21.66 3.42
N VAL A 538 16.35 21.69 2.81
CA VAL A 538 15.11 22.22 3.38
C VAL A 538 14.23 21.07 3.83
N VAL A 539 13.59 21.22 5.00
CA VAL A 539 12.67 20.21 5.54
C VAL A 539 11.25 20.75 5.49
N LEU A 540 10.32 19.97 4.94
CA LEU A 540 8.90 20.29 4.83
C LEU A 540 8.08 19.32 5.71
N TYR A 541 7.09 19.82 6.44
CA TYR A 541 6.31 19.04 7.43
C TYR A 541 4.79 19.25 7.30
N PRO A 542 4.11 18.51 6.39
CA PRO A 542 2.66 18.53 6.21
C PRO A 542 1.89 17.43 6.97
N PRO A 543 0.59 17.65 7.27
CA PRO A 543 -0.34 16.63 7.77
C PRO A 543 -0.88 15.70 6.65
N ASP A 544 -1.65 14.67 7.05
CA ASP A 544 -2.27 13.61 6.21
C ASP A 544 -3.30 14.06 5.12
N GLY A 545 -3.37 15.36 4.83
CA GLY A 545 -4.38 15.96 3.98
C GLY A 545 -3.90 16.20 2.55
N VAL A 546 -4.63 15.66 1.57
CA VAL A 546 -4.46 15.95 0.12
C VAL A 546 -4.30 17.46 -0.15
N GLY A 547 -5.11 18.30 0.50
CA GLY A 547 -5.07 19.76 0.36
C GLY A 547 -3.83 20.46 0.91
N HIS A 548 -3.01 19.76 1.70
CA HIS A 548 -1.78 20.26 2.33
C HIS A 548 -0.53 19.66 1.68
N LEU A 549 -0.49 18.33 1.56
CA LEU A 549 0.63 17.59 0.97
C LEU A 549 0.82 17.90 -0.52
N GLY A 550 -0.26 18.06 -1.29
CA GLY A 550 -0.19 18.41 -2.71
C GLY A 550 0.57 19.73 -2.95
N PRO A 551 0.12 20.86 -2.37
CA PRO A 551 0.82 22.14 -2.47
C PRO A 551 2.23 22.13 -1.86
N MET A 552 2.48 21.42 -0.74
CA MET A 552 3.84 21.26 -0.23
C MET A 552 4.75 20.49 -1.19
N THR A 553 4.21 19.51 -1.93
CA THR A 553 4.96 18.79 -2.98
C THR A 553 5.30 19.71 -4.15
N GLN A 554 4.42 20.65 -4.50
CA GLN A 554 4.74 21.68 -5.50
C GLN A 554 5.80 22.67 -4.97
N LEU A 555 5.70 23.10 -3.71
CA LEU A 555 6.72 23.92 -3.05
C LEU A 555 8.11 23.23 -3.05
N ALA A 556 8.15 21.92 -2.80
CA ALA A 556 9.36 21.13 -2.90
C ALA A 556 10.00 21.18 -4.30
N LYS A 557 9.20 21.15 -5.38
CA LYS A 557 9.70 21.31 -6.75
C LYS A 557 10.36 22.69 -6.94
N VAL A 558 9.76 23.77 -6.42
CA VAL A 558 10.36 25.12 -6.51
C VAL A 558 11.70 25.21 -5.74
N PHE A 559 11.81 24.58 -4.56
CA PHE A 559 13.09 24.46 -3.85
C PHE A 559 14.15 23.68 -4.65
N LEU A 560 13.75 22.59 -5.32
CA LEU A 560 14.64 21.79 -6.17
C LEU A 560 15.09 22.58 -7.42
N GLU A 561 14.19 23.32 -8.06
CA GLU A 561 14.47 24.25 -9.17
C GLU A 561 15.49 25.33 -8.75
N HIS A 562 15.43 25.80 -7.50
CA HIS A 562 16.39 26.76 -6.91
C HIS A 562 17.66 26.12 -6.31
N GLY A 563 17.90 24.83 -6.54
CA GLY A 563 19.17 24.17 -6.21
C GLY A 563 19.32 23.70 -4.75
N TYR A 564 18.22 23.52 -4.02
CA TYR A 564 18.21 22.92 -2.67
C TYR A 564 18.01 21.40 -2.73
N ASP A 565 18.40 20.68 -1.67
CA ASP A 565 17.87 19.34 -1.35
C ASP A 565 16.57 19.51 -0.56
N VAL A 566 15.60 18.60 -0.71
CA VAL A 566 14.32 18.67 0.01
C VAL A 566 13.99 17.35 0.70
N ALA A 567 13.74 17.41 2.00
CA ALA A 567 13.20 16.31 2.80
C ALA A 567 11.73 16.61 3.16
N MET A 568 10.83 15.69 2.81
CA MET A 568 9.40 15.77 3.14
C MET A 568 9.10 14.80 4.29
N VAL A 569 8.76 15.33 5.46
CA VAL A 569 8.51 14.55 6.68
C VAL A 569 7.01 14.36 6.86
N LEU A 570 6.55 13.10 6.80
CA LEU A 570 5.14 12.73 6.82
C LEU A 570 4.76 12.08 8.16
N LEU A 571 3.58 12.41 8.67
CA LEU A 571 2.98 11.74 9.82
C LEU A 571 2.24 10.49 9.34
N GLU A 572 2.39 9.35 10.03
CA GLU A 572 1.62 8.16 9.69
C GLU A 572 0.12 8.33 10.07
N PRO A 573 -0.84 8.06 9.17
CA PRO A 573 -2.26 8.20 9.47
C PRO A 573 -2.72 7.28 10.62
N PRO A 574 -3.49 7.80 11.61
CA PRO A 574 -3.92 7.01 12.77
C PRO A 574 -4.87 5.85 12.42
N VAL A 575 -5.62 5.98 11.33
CA VAL A 575 -6.56 4.97 10.81
C VAL A 575 -6.23 4.76 9.32
N LYS A 576 -6.29 3.51 8.81
CA LYS A 576 -6.25 3.24 7.35
C LYS A 576 -7.38 4.02 6.69
N GLY A 577 -7.06 5.19 6.12
CA GLY A 577 -8.00 5.99 5.33
C GLY A 577 -8.36 5.27 4.03
N THR A 578 -9.41 5.74 3.35
CA THR A 578 -9.79 5.21 2.03
C THR A 578 -8.61 5.22 1.07
N ASP A 579 -8.57 4.26 0.14
CA ASP A 579 -7.48 4.04 -0.82
C ASP A 579 -6.97 5.34 -1.46
N SER A 580 -7.90 6.26 -1.79
CA SER A 580 -7.65 7.58 -2.38
C SER A 580 -6.71 8.51 -1.59
N ASN A 581 -6.49 8.27 -0.30
CA ASN A 581 -5.61 9.06 0.54
C ASN A 581 -4.20 8.41 0.62
N THR A 582 -4.12 7.09 0.79
CA THR A 582 -2.85 6.33 0.82
C THR A 582 -2.20 6.29 -0.57
N SER A 583 -2.97 5.92 -1.61
CA SER A 583 -2.50 5.93 -3.01
C SER A 583 -2.13 7.33 -3.51
N PHE A 584 -2.71 8.40 -2.95
CA PHE A 584 -2.29 9.78 -3.25
C PHE A 584 -0.90 10.07 -2.67
N ILE A 585 -0.62 9.63 -1.43
CA ILE A 585 0.73 9.72 -0.84
C ILE A 585 1.72 8.89 -1.66
N GLU A 586 1.39 7.63 -1.96
CA GLU A 586 2.30 6.73 -2.68
C GLU A 586 2.51 7.15 -4.14
N SER A 587 1.49 7.70 -4.80
CA SER A 587 1.60 8.34 -6.12
C SER A 587 2.47 9.60 -6.07
N ILE A 588 2.35 10.44 -5.04
CA ILE A 588 3.26 11.59 -4.83
C ILE A 588 4.70 11.13 -4.64
N VAL A 589 4.95 10.09 -3.82
CA VAL A 589 6.30 9.55 -3.58
C VAL A 589 6.90 9.00 -4.89
N ALA A 590 6.14 8.17 -5.62
CA ALA A 590 6.59 7.58 -6.88
C ALA A 590 6.84 8.64 -7.98
N SER A 591 6.00 9.68 -8.04
CA SER A 591 6.07 10.74 -9.06
C SER A 591 7.15 11.80 -8.80
N ASN A 592 7.73 11.85 -7.60
CA ASN A 592 8.68 12.90 -7.20
C ASN A 592 10.01 12.33 -6.61
N PRO A 593 10.76 11.49 -7.34
CA PRO A 593 11.97 10.81 -6.84
C PRO A 593 13.15 11.75 -6.50
N SER A 594 13.03 13.05 -6.76
CA SER A 594 13.98 14.09 -6.35
C SER A 594 13.74 14.64 -4.92
N ILE A 595 12.63 14.26 -4.28
CA ILE A 595 12.30 14.62 -2.90
C ILE A 595 12.59 13.39 -2.01
N SER A 596 13.30 13.59 -0.90
CA SER A 596 13.49 12.54 0.10
C SER A 596 12.28 12.48 1.03
N PHE A 597 11.42 11.47 0.87
CA PHE A 597 10.27 11.29 1.76
C PHE A 597 10.63 10.44 2.98
N HIS A 598 10.25 10.92 4.17
CA HIS A 598 10.52 10.26 5.45
C HIS A 598 9.21 10.18 6.24
N VAL A 599 8.74 8.97 6.55
CA VAL A 599 7.55 8.75 7.40
C VAL A 599 8.00 8.65 8.85
N LEU A 600 7.37 9.40 9.76
CA LEU A 600 7.64 9.32 11.19
C LEU A 600 6.98 8.06 11.79
N PRO A 601 7.62 7.37 12.76
CA PRO A 601 7.09 6.14 13.35
C PRO A 601 5.68 6.27 13.91
N LYS A 602 4.82 5.29 13.63
CA LYS A 602 3.43 5.24 14.11
C LYS A 602 3.33 5.45 15.62
N ILE A 603 2.56 6.46 16.03
CA ILE A 603 2.07 6.57 17.41
C ILE A 603 0.66 5.96 17.54
N PRO A 604 0.25 5.47 18.72
CA PRO A 604 -1.09 4.93 18.92
C PRO A 604 -2.18 5.93 18.51
N PRO A 605 -3.22 5.50 17.78
CA PRO A 605 -4.27 6.41 17.35
C PRO A 605 -5.05 6.95 18.55
N PRO A 606 -5.44 8.25 18.54
CA PRO A 606 -6.39 8.77 19.52
C PRO A 606 -7.70 7.97 19.50
N ASP A 607 -8.30 7.75 20.67
CA ASP A 607 -9.61 7.11 20.75
C ASP A 607 -10.73 8.06 20.28
N PHE A 608 -10.98 8.06 18.97
CA PHE A 608 -12.09 8.79 18.35
C PHE A 608 -13.46 8.13 18.56
N ALA A 609 -13.54 6.96 19.21
CA ALA A 609 -14.77 6.19 19.39
C ALA A 609 -15.42 6.43 20.76
N THR A 610 -14.63 6.53 21.84
CA THR A 610 -15.12 6.71 23.21
C THR A 610 -14.80 8.08 23.82
N SER A 611 -13.85 8.84 23.28
CA SER A 611 -13.43 10.11 23.87
C SER A 611 -14.49 11.21 23.75
N THR A 612 -14.61 12.01 24.81
CA THR A 612 -15.44 13.22 24.85
C THR A 612 -14.75 14.46 24.28
N LYS A 613 -13.45 14.38 23.91
CA LYS A 613 -12.75 15.46 23.21
C LYS A 613 -13.23 15.58 21.77
N HIS A 614 -13.31 16.81 21.26
CA HIS A 614 -13.62 17.06 19.85
C HIS A 614 -12.53 16.46 18.93
N PRO A 615 -12.88 15.79 17.80
CA PRO A 615 -11.91 15.09 16.95
C PRO A 615 -10.76 15.95 16.40
N PHE A 616 -11.00 17.26 16.21
CA PHE A 616 -9.92 18.21 15.86
C PHE A 616 -8.84 18.29 16.94
N LEU A 617 -9.24 18.34 18.22
CA LEU A 617 -8.31 18.40 19.35
C LEU A 617 -7.53 17.09 19.49
N LEU A 618 -8.19 15.94 19.27
CA LEU A 618 -7.53 14.64 19.26
C LEU A 618 -6.48 14.52 18.14
N LYS A 619 -6.76 15.05 16.94
CA LYS A 619 -5.74 15.15 15.87
C LYS A 619 -4.64 16.15 16.20
N LEU A 620 -4.93 17.26 16.88
CA LEU A 620 -3.92 18.23 17.31
C LEU A 620 -2.97 17.66 18.37
N ASP A 621 -3.51 17.02 19.41
CA ASP A 621 -2.75 16.30 20.45
C ASP A 621 -1.82 15.24 19.82
N MET A 622 -2.28 14.55 18.77
CA MET A 622 -1.50 13.58 17.99
C MET A 622 -0.37 14.24 17.18
N MET A 623 -0.65 15.34 16.47
CA MET A 623 0.37 16.09 15.73
C MET A 623 1.44 16.69 16.64
N ILE A 624 1.08 17.05 17.89
CA ILE A 624 2.03 17.52 18.90
C ILE A 624 2.97 16.39 19.35
N GLN A 625 2.47 15.17 19.55
CA GLN A 625 3.29 14.00 19.92
C GLN A 625 4.29 13.62 18.82
N TYR A 626 3.92 13.74 17.54
CA TYR A 626 4.84 13.48 16.42
C TYR A 626 6.09 14.38 16.41
N ASN A 627 6.07 15.53 17.12
CA ASN A 627 7.19 16.47 17.13
C ASN A 627 8.46 15.91 17.81
N GLU A 628 8.36 14.93 18.73
CA GLU A 628 9.54 14.26 19.30
C GLU A 628 10.30 13.43 18.24
N TYR A 629 9.56 12.80 17.33
CA TYR A 629 10.10 12.08 16.19
C TYR A 629 10.64 13.03 15.11
N LEU A 630 9.98 14.18 14.89
CA LEU A 630 10.51 15.25 14.04
C LEU A 630 11.85 15.80 14.57
N GLU A 631 11.97 16.05 15.89
CA GLU A 631 13.24 16.46 16.48
C GLU A 631 14.32 15.40 16.27
N SER A 632 13.98 14.14 16.51
CA SER A 632 14.88 13.00 16.34
C SER A 632 15.36 12.89 14.88
N PHE A 633 14.46 13.06 13.91
CA PHE A 633 14.80 13.11 12.48
C PHE A 633 15.70 14.30 12.14
N LEU A 634 15.35 15.51 12.55
CA LEU A 634 16.13 16.72 12.26
C LEU A 634 17.55 16.63 12.83
N ARG A 635 17.74 15.98 13.98
CA ARG A 635 19.06 15.70 14.58
C ARG A 635 19.93 14.72 13.76
N THR A 636 19.39 13.99 12.79
CA THR A 636 20.19 13.16 11.88
C THR A 636 20.89 13.97 10.78
N ILE A 637 20.36 15.15 10.45
CA ILE A 637 20.90 16.02 9.40
C ILE A 637 21.88 17.00 10.06
N PRO A 638 23.13 17.14 9.57
CA PRO A 638 24.08 18.11 10.11
C PRO A 638 23.53 19.54 10.07
N ARG A 639 23.66 20.31 11.15
CA ARG A 639 23.03 21.64 11.28
C ARG A 639 23.54 22.62 10.22
N GLU A 640 24.79 22.49 9.79
CA GLU A 640 25.42 23.24 8.70
C GLU A 640 24.85 22.93 7.30
N ARG A 641 24.01 21.89 7.18
CA ARG A 641 23.23 21.58 5.97
C ARG A 641 21.77 21.97 6.08
N LEU A 642 21.23 22.20 7.27
CA LEU A 642 19.83 22.55 7.46
C LEU A 642 19.62 24.06 7.20
N HIS A 643 18.91 24.36 6.11
CA HIS A 643 18.56 25.73 5.73
C HIS A 643 17.38 26.26 6.57
N SER A 644 16.28 25.52 6.56
CA SER A 644 15.01 25.93 7.16
C SER A 644 14.04 24.76 7.31
N LEU A 645 13.19 24.82 8.33
CA LEU A 645 11.99 24.00 8.46
C LEU A 645 10.77 24.80 7.98
N VAL A 646 10.00 24.24 7.04
CA VAL A 646 8.70 24.80 6.62
C VAL A 646 7.59 23.89 7.14
N VAL A 647 6.81 24.39 8.09
CA VAL A 647 5.70 23.65 8.71
C VAL A 647 4.38 24.01 8.03
N ASP A 648 3.46 23.06 7.92
CA ASP A 648 2.08 23.40 7.56
C ASP A 648 1.43 24.29 8.64
N MET A 649 0.44 25.09 8.24
CA MET A 649 -0.31 25.96 9.14
C MET A 649 -0.91 25.25 10.38
N PHE A 650 -1.20 23.95 10.33
CA PHE A 650 -1.65 23.16 11.48
C PHE A 650 -0.51 22.50 12.28
N CYS A 651 0.68 22.33 11.69
CA CYS A 651 1.85 21.68 12.29
C CYS A 651 2.74 22.63 13.11
N VAL A 652 2.36 23.90 13.26
CA VAL A 652 3.11 24.99 13.93
C VAL A 652 3.55 24.75 15.39
N HIS A 653 3.11 23.68 16.06
CA HIS A 653 3.70 23.28 17.34
C HIS A 653 5.16 22.79 17.18
N ALA A 654 5.59 22.41 15.97
CA ALA A 654 6.99 22.12 15.65
C ALA A 654 7.92 23.36 15.69
N ILE A 655 7.40 24.57 15.90
CA ILE A 655 8.22 25.77 16.17
C ILE A 655 9.09 25.55 17.43
N ASP A 656 8.60 24.82 18.43
CA ASP A 656 9.37 24.51 19.65
C ASP A 656 10.59 23.61 19.34
N VAL A 657 10.43 22.66 18.41
CA VAL A 657 11.51 21.80 17.91
C VAL A 657 12.55 22.62 17.15
N ALA A 658 12.11 23.49 16.23
CA ALA A 658 13.03 24.34 15.48
C ALA A 658 13.80 25.31 16.38
N THR A 659 13.14 25.89 17.39
CA THR A 659 13.77 26.75 18.41
C THR A 659 14.81 25.97 19.23
N LYS A 660 14.51 24.72 19.62
CA LYS A 660 15.44 23.82 20.34
C LYS A 660 16.62 23.33 19.50
N LEU A 661 16.57 23.50 18.18
CA LEU A 661 17.61 23.14 17.22
C LEU A 661 18.30 24.35 16.56
N ASP A 662 17.97 25.57 17.01
CA ASP A 662 18.45 26.84 16.43
C ASP A 662 18.27 26.89 14.90
N LEU A 663 17.06 26.56 14.43
CA LEU A 663 16.73 26.37 13.02
C LEU A 663 15.66 27.38 12.56
N PRO A 664 15.85 28.12 11.44
CA PRO A 664 14.83 29.02 10.91
C PRO A 664 13.55 28.25 10.54
N VAL A 665 12.44 28.62 11.19
CA VAL A 665 11.11 28.03 10.95
C VAL A 665 10.16 29.03 10.32
N TYR A 666 9.49 28.58 9.26
CA TYR A 666 8.51 29.31 8.47
C TYR A 666 7.21 28.48 8.42
N SER A 667 6.04 29.10 8.33
CA SER A 667 4.82 28.36 8.01
C SER A 667 4.45 28.49 6.53
N PHE A 668 3.83 27.44 6.01
CA PHE A 668 3.20 27.43 4.69
C PHE A 668 1.68 27.41 4.88
N PHE A 669 1.03 28.45 4.37
CA PHE A 669 -0.40 28.65 4.49
C PHE A 669 -1.08 28.17 3.21
N THR A 670 -1.87 27.11 3.33
CA THR A 670 -2.45 26.36 2.20
C THR A 670 -3.79 26.92 1.70
N SER A 671 -4.05 28.20 1.97
CA SER A 671 -5.24 28.96 1.54
C SER A 671 -4.84 30.37 1.08
N GLY A 672 -5.80 31.18 0.63
CA GLY A 672 -5.55 32.51 0.08
C GLY A 672 -5.14 33.57 1.11
N ALA A 673 -4.45 34.61 0.64
CA ALA A 673 -4.12 35.79 1.43
C ALA A 673 -5.37 36.50 2.00
N GLY A 674 -6.49 36.49 1.29
CA GLY A 674 -7.76 37.01 1.79
C GLY A 674 -8.24 36.29 3.06
N VAL A 675 -8.10 34.96 3.12
CA VAL A 675 -8.42 34.18 4.33
C VAL A 675 -7.46 34.54 5.47
N LEU A 676 -6.17 34.68 5.16
CA LEU A 676 -5.15 35.08 6.14
C LEU A 676 -5.45 36.46 6.76
N ALA A 677 -5.82 37.45 5.93
CA ALA A 677 -6.17 38.80 6.36
C ALA A 677 -7.45 38.85 7.21
N VAL A 678 -8.40 37.94 7.00
CA VAL A 678 -9.54 37.78 7.92
C VAL A 678 -9.09 37.16 9.25
N LEU A 679 -8.27 36.10 9.22
CA LEU A 679 -7.80 35.42 10.43
C LEU A 679 -6.96 36.32 11.35
N THR A 680 -6.14 37.23 10.82
CA THR A 680 -5.39 38.21 11.63
C THR A 680 -6.32 39.10 12.46
N GLN A 681 -7.34 39.67 11.83
CA GLN A 681 -8.31 40.59 12.44
C GLN A 681 -9.28 39.86 13.37
N LEU A 682 -9.64 38.62 13.01
CA LEU A 682 -10.53 37.75 13.78
C LEU A 682 -9.99 37.46 15.19
N MET A 683 -8.67 37.45 15.39
CA MET A 683 -8.07 37.35 16.73
C MET A 683 -8.49 38.50 17.63
N THR A 684 -8.35 39.73 17.16
CA THR A 684 -8.70 40.94 17.90
C THR A 684 -10.21 41.01 18.11
N LEU A 685 -11.01 40.70 17.08
CA LEU A 685 -12.46 40.66 17.17
C LEU A 685 -12.93 39.69 18.26
N LEU A 686 -12.48 38.43 18.25
CA LEU A 686 -12.87 37.44 19.26
C LEU A 686 -12.38 37.81 20.67
N SER A 687 -11.16 38.36 20.80
CA SER A 687 -10.62 38.78 22.11
C SER A 687 -11.40 39.90 22.80
N SER A 688 -12.21 40.66 22.03
CA SER A 688 -13.02 41.76 22.56
C SER A 688 -14.45 41.36 22.94
N ARG A 689 -14.87 40.12 22.64
CA ARG A 689 -16.27 39.67 22.74
C ARG A 689 -16.55 38.82 23.97
N GLN A 690 -17.73 39.04 24.54
CA GLN A 690 -18.33 38.18 25.57
C GLN A 690 -19.21 37.05 24.99
N THR A 691 -19.39 36.99 23.67
CA THR A 691 -20.21 35.97 22.99
C THR A 691 -19.62 35.54 21.65
N GLY A 692 -20.01 34.35 21.18
CA GLY A 692 -19.57 33.81 19.88
C GLY A 692 -20.07 34.63 18.69
N LEU A 693 -19.49 34.39 17.51
CA LEU A 693 -19.88 35.06 16.26
C LEU A 693 -21.14 34.44 15.62
N LYS A 694 -21.49 33.21 16.01
CA LYS A 694 -22.72 32.49 15.62
C LYS A 694 -24.01 33.30 15.85
N GLU A 695 -24.04 34.14 16.87
CA GLU A 695 -25.16 35.05 17.18
C GLU A 695 -25.38 36.14 16.11
N LEU A 696 -24.34 36.47 15.34
CA LEU A 696 -24.42 37.48 14.28
C LEU A 696 -25.10 36.94 13.01
N GLY A 697 -25.24 35.62 12.88
CA GLY A 697 -25.87 34.98 11.72
C GLY A 697 -25.24 35.43 10.40
N ASP A 698 -26.07 35.97 9.50
CA ASP A 698 -25.63 36.48 8.19
C ASP A 698 -25.25 37.98 8.20
N THR A 699 -25.12 38.61 9.38
CA THR A 699 -24.66 40.01 9.48
C THR A 699 -23.30 40.16 8.79
N PRO A 700 -23.14 41.08 7.82
CA PRO A 700 -21.86 41.33 7.18
C PRO A 700 -20.82 41.84 8.18
N LEU A 701 -19.62 41.28 8.11
CA LEU A 701 -18.43 41.72 8.82
C LEU A 701 -17.47 42.38 7.83
N GLU A 702 -17.00 43.57 8.21
CA GLU A 702 -15.97 44.31 7.50
C GLU A 702 -14.59 43.85 7.99
N PHE A 703 -13.70 43.53 7.06
CA PHE A 703 -12.31 43.16 7.32
C PHE A 703 -11.41 43.91 6.33
N LEU A 704 -10.37 44.57 6.85
CA LEU A 704 -9.37 45.24 6.00
C LEU A 704 -8.70 44.20 5.10
N GLY A 705 -8.69 44.44 3.80
CA GLY A 705 -8.14 43.51 2.81
C GLY A 705 -9.11 42.46 2.25
N ALA A 706 -10.37 42.41 2.72
CA ALA A 706 -11.38 41.47 2.22
C ALA A 706 -12.73 42.14 1.91
N PRO A 707 -13.62 41.50 1.12
CA PRO A 707 -14.99 41.97 0.93
C PRO A 707 -15.82 41.85 2.21
N PRO A 708 -16.91 42.65 2.36
CA PRO A 708 -17.89 42.43 3.41
C PRO A 708 -18.46 41.02 3.30
N MET A 709 -18.34 40.21 4.36
CA MET A 709 -18.78 38.81 4.33
C MET A 709 -19.69 38.46 5.50
N PRO A 710 -20.76 37.66 5.32
CA PRO A 710 -21.62 37.21 6.41
C PRO A 710 -20.81 36.52 7.51
N ALA A 711 -21.10 36.78 8.78
CA ALA A 711 -20.41 36.11 9.89
C ALA A 711 -20.48 34.57 9.79
N SER A 712 -21.62 34.02 9.33
CA SER A 712 -21.83 32.59 9.04
C SER A 712 -20.96 31.99 7.92
N HIS A 713 -20.18 32.81 7.21
CA HIS A 713 -19.21 32.40 6.18
C HIS A 713 -17.80 32.21 6.74
N LEU A 714 -17.53 32.62 7.99
CA LEU A 714 -16.30 32.27 8.68
C LEU A 714 -16.25 30.78 9.05
N ILE A 715 -15.05 30.28 9.38
CA ILE A 715 -14.79 28.88 9.77
C ILE A 715 -15.70 28.49 10.96
N LYS A 716 -16.46 27.39 10.81
CA LYS A 716 -17.49 26.90 11.76
C LYS A 716 -16.98 26.87 13.20
N GLU A 717 -15.77 26.36 13.39
CA GLU A 717 -15.08 26.18 14.68
C GLU A 717 -14.74 27.52 15.38
N LEU A 718 -14.68 28.63 14.65
CA LEU A 718 -14.45 29.99 15.15
C LEU A 718 -15.75 30.80 15.33
N LEU A 719 -16.92 30.23 14.98
CA LEU A 719 -18.22 30.85 15.25
C LEU A 719 -18.69 30.66 16.69
N GLU A 720 -18.23 29.59 17.34
CA GLU A 720 -18.60 29.25 18.72
C GLU A 720 -18.06 30.29 19.72
N HIS A 721 -18.47 30.16 20.99
CA HIS A 721 -18.05 31.07 22.06
C HIS A 721 -16.51 31.14 22.18
N PRO A 722 -15.89 32.31 22.44
CA PRO A 722 -14.43 32.44 22.52
C PRO A 722 -13.76 31.49 23.53
N GLU A 723 -14.45 31.18 24.63
CA GLU A 723 -13.98 30.20 25.63
C GLU A 723 -14.12 28.72 25.20
N ASN A 724 -14.64 28.41 24.01
CA ASN A 724 -14.73 27.04 23.50
C ASN A 724 -13.32 26.48 23.19
N GLU A 725 -13.03 25.27 23.67
CA GLU A 725 -11.71 24.64 23.52
C GLU A 725 -11.25 24.48 22.06
N VAL A 726 -12.16 24.26 21.10
CA VAL A 726 -11.82 24.19 19.67
C VAL A 726 -11.49 25.58 19.11
N CYS A 727 -12.25 26.60 19.52
CA CYS A 727 -11.99 28.00 19.16
C CYS A 727 -10.63 28.46 19.72
N LYS A 728 -10.35 28.19 21.01
CA LYS A 728 -9.05 28.40 21.66
C LYS A 728 -7.90 27.70 20.93
N ALA A 729 -8.07 26.43 20.53
CA ALA A 729 -7.04 25.68 19.83
C ALA A 729 -6.75 26.27 18.44
N MET A 730 -7.78 26.60 17.65
CA MET A 730 -7.65 27.27 16.36
C MET A 730 -6.98 28.65 16.49
N MET A 731 -7.38 29.45 17.49
CA MET A 731 -6.78 30.74 17.82
C MET A 731 -5.31 30.62 18.26
N THR A 732 -4.96 29.54 18.97
CA THR A 732 -3.59 29.24 19.37
C THR A 732 -2.75 28.87 18.15
N ILE A 733 -3.21 27.93 17.31
CA ILE A 733 -2.56 27.57 16.05
C ILE A 733 -2.32 28.81 15.17
N TRP A 734 -3.33 29.66 15.02
CA TRP A 734 -3.18 30.87 14.22
C TRP A 734 -2.19 31.89 14.86
N LYS A 735 -2.22 32.08 16.19
CA LYS A 735 -1.16 32.82 16.89
C LYS A 735 0.24 32.24 16.60
N ARG A 736 0.41 30.92 16.65
CA ARG A 736 1.71 30.27 16.42
C ARG A 736 2.21 30.42 14.99
N ASN A 737 1.34 30.50 13.98
CA ASN A 737 1.76 30.88 12.63
C ASN A 737 2.45 32.26 12.61
N THR A 738 1.92 33.23 13.35
CA THR A 738 2.54 34.57 13.50
C THR A 738 3.80 34.61 14.37
N GLU A 739 4.23 33.48 14.95
CA GLU A 739 5.48 33.32 15.71
C GLU A 739 6.64 32.77 14.84
N THR A 740 6.39 32.51 13.55
CA THR A 740 7.42 32.05 12.58
C THR A 740 8.23 33.21 12.00
N HIS A 741 9.34 32.91 11.30
CA HIS A 741 10.17 33.90 10.62
C HIS A 741 9.53 34.44 9.32
N GLY A 742 8.43 33.82 8.86
CA GLY A 742 7.72 34.21 7.65
C GLY A 742 6.65 33.20 7.25
N ILE A 743 5.64 33.68 6.53
CA ILE A 743 4.51 32.88 6.06
C ILE A 743 4.55 32.85 4.53
N LEU A 744 4.74 31.66 3.97
CA LEU A 744 4.68 31.40 2.54
C LEU A 744 3.24 31.04 2.18
N ILE A 745 2.64 31.76 1.22
CA ILE A 745 1.25 31.58 0.80
C ILE A 745 1.21 31.06 -0.63
N ASN A 746 0.37 30.06 -0.89
CA ASN A 746 0.09 29.59 -2.25
C ASN A 746 -0.82 30.59 -3.01
N THR A 747 -0.30 31.75 -3.39
CA THR A 747 -1.02 32.79 -4.14
C THR A 747 -0.04 33.75 -4.85
N PHE A 748 -0.52 34.64 -5.72
CA PHE A 748 0.27 35.68 -6.39
C PHE A 748 -0.31 37.08 -6.17
N GLU A 749 0.55 38.11 -6.16
CA GLU A 749 0.17 39.45 -5.65
C GLU A 749 -0.98 40.12 -6.43
N SER A 750 -1.14 39.88 -7.74
CA SER A 750 -2.27 40.46 -8.49
C SER A 750 -3.61 39.71 -8.32
N LEU A 751 -3.60 38.48 -7.81
CA LEU A 751 -4.83 37.71 -7.55
C LEU A 751 -5.56 38.22 -6.30
N GLU A 752 -4.81 38.59 -5.27
CA GLU A 752 -5.31 38.97 -3.95
C GLU A 752 -4.70 40.28 -3.44
N SER A 753 -4.38 41.22 -4.35
CA SER A 753 -3.69 42.48 -4.04
C SER A 753 -4.29 43.24 -2.87
N ARG A 754 -5.63 43.31 -2.81
CA ARG A 754 -6.43 43.87 -1.71
C ARG A 754 -5.97 43.36 -0.33
N ALA A 755 -5.72 42.06 -0.20
CA ALA A 755 -5.27 41.43 1.04
C ALA A 755 -3.76 41.58 1.27
N VAL A 756 -2.96 41.49 0.20
CA VAL A 756 -1.48 41.64 0.28
C VAL A 756 -1.10 43.07 0.68
N GLU A 757 -1.82 44.08 0.19
CA GLU A 757 -1.70 45.47 0.61
C GLU A 757 -2.12 45.65 2.07
N ALA A 758 -3.21 45.01 2.52
CA ALA A 758 -3.71 45.12 3.89
C ALA A 758 -2.71 44.63 4.95
N PHE A 759 -1.88 43.62 4.67
CA PHE A 759 -0.82 43.21 5.62
C PHE A 759 0.21 44.31 5.94
N ARG A 760 0.30 45.35 5.08
CA ARG A 760 1.19 46.51 5.28
C ARG A 760 0.56 47.56 6.21
N ASP A 761 -0.73 47.45 6.54
CA ASP A 761 -1.46 48.35 7.44
C ASP A 761 -1.52 47.77 8.87
N PRO A 762 -1.05 48.50 9.91
CA PRO A 762 -1.18 48.09 11.32
C PRO A 762 -2.61 47.76 11.79
N LEU A 763 -3.64 48.26 11.11
CA LEU A 763 -5.05 47.96 11.40
C LEU A 763 -5.46 46.53 10.99
N CYS A 764 -4.75 45.89 10.05
CA CYS A 764 -5.00 44.49 9.71
C CYS A 764 -4.56 43.54 10.85
N VAL A 765 -3.66 43.99 11.74
CA VAL A 765 -3.13 43.15 12.83
C VAL A 765 -2.93 43.98 14.11
N PRO A 766 -4.02 44.50 14.72
CA PRO A 766 -3.92 45.47 15.80
C PRO A 766 -3.08 44.98 16.98
N GLY A 767 -2.03 45.72 17.33
CA GLY A 767 -1.17 45.41 18.47
C GLY A 767 -0.12 44.31 18.24
N ARG A 768 0.10 43.87 16.99
CA ARG A 768 1.22 42.98 16.62
C ARG A 768 1.93 43.46 15.35
N VAL A 769 3.04 42.82 15.03
CA VAL A 769 3.71 42.89 13.73
C VAL A 769 3.59 41.50 13.10
N LEU A 770 3.27 41.42 11.80
CA LEU A 770 3.34 40.14 11.08
C LEU A 770 4.79 39.80 10.74
N PRO A 771 5.16 38.50 10.74
CA PRO A 771 6.35 38.07 10.03
C PRO A 771 6.16 38.27 8.52
N GLN A 772 7.27 38.28 7.76
CA GLN A 772 7.20 38.58 6.33
C GLN A 772 6.31 37.59 5.59
N ILE A 773 5.41 38.12 4.76
CA ILE A 773 4.50 37.37 3.91
C ILE A 773 5.12 37.18 2.52
N TYR A 774 5.11 35.96 2.00
CA TYR A 774 5.64 35.63 0.67
C TYR A 774 4.54 34.98 -0.18
N CYS A 775 4.09 35.66 -1.24
CA CYS A 775 3.11 35.13 -2.19
C CYS A 775 3.86 34.38 -3.29
N ILE A 776 3.88 33.05 -3.23
CA ILE A 776 4.78 32.19 -4.03
C ILE A 776 4.05 31.24 -5.00
N GLY A 777 2.76 31.46 -5.26
CA GLY A 777 1.92 30.61 -6.10
C GLY A 777 1.64 31.15 -7.51
N PRO A 778 0.75 30.51 -8.28
CA PRO A 778 -0.01 29.30 -7.91
C PRO A 778 0.83 28.03 -8.05
N LEU A 779 1.05 27.37 -6.91
CA LEU A 779 1.68 26.08 -6.78
C LEU A 779 0.63 24.98 -7.05
N VAL A 780 0.45 24.65 -8.33
CA VAL A 780 -0.39 23.56 -8.84
C VAL A 780 0.44 22.62 -9.71
N ASP A 781 -0.01 21.37 -9.90
CA ASP A 781 0.68 20.47 -10.84
C ASP A 781 0.62 20.99 -12.27
N LYS A 782 1.72 20.78 -13.01
CA LYS A 782 1.89 21.20 -14.42
C LYS A 782 1.63 19.99 -15.32
N VAL A 783 0.75 20.13 -16.32
CA VAL A 783 0.53 19.09 -17.34
C VAL A 783 1.82 18.89 -18.15
N ALA A 784 2.42 17.70 -18.08
CA ALA A 784 3.71 17.42 -18.71
C ALA A 784 3.56 17.28 -20.25
N PRO A 785 4.20 18.13 -21.08
CA PRO A 785 3.89 18.21 -22.52
C PRO A 785 4.39 17.03 -23.38
N ASN A 786 4.97 15.98 -22.79
CA ASN A 786 5.55 14.83 -23.51
C ASN A 786 5.61 13.53 -22.67
N GLN A 787 4.58 13.23 -21.86
CA GLN A 787 4.48 11.87 -21.27
C GLN A 787 3.99 10.87 -22.33
N VAL A 788 4.88 9.98 -22.74
CA VAL A 788 4.60 8.93 -23.75
C VAL A 788 4.09 7.66 -23.06
N LYS A 789 2.82 7.32 -23.30
CA LYS A 789 2.23 5.99 -23.06
C LYS A 789 2.27 5.45 -21.62
N ALA A 790 1.64 6.19 -20.70
CA ALA A 790 0.68 5.52 -19.81
C ALA A 790 -0.67 5.42 -20.55
N GLU A 791 -1.57 4.52 -20.12
CA GLU A 791 -2.93 4.50 -20.68
C GLU A 791 -3.68 5.77 -20.26
N ARG A 792 -4.35 6.40 -21.23
CA ARG A 792 -4.99 7.70 -21.04
C ARG A 792 -6.33 7.51 -20.34
N HIS A 793 -6.58 8.25 -19.27
CA HIS A 793 -7.79 8.11 -18.47
C HIS A 793 -9.07 8.33 -19.32
N GLU A 794 -10.05 7.41 -19.22
CA GLU A 794 -11.25 7.34 -20.09
C GLU A 794 -12.00 8.68 -20.24
N CYS A 795 -12.04 9.49 -19.18
CA CYS A 795 -12.72 10.78 -19.20
C CYS A 795 -12.06 11.78 -20.17
N LEU A 796 -10.77 11.67 -20.42
CA LEU A 796 -10.04 12.52 -21.36
C LEU A 796 -10.38 12.15 -22.81
N GLU A 797 -10.61 10.86 -23.10
CA GLU A 797 -11.07 10.39 -24.42
C GLU A 797 -12.54 10.78 -24.67
N TRP A 798 -13.38 10.68 -23.64
CA TRP A 798 -14.75 11.21 -23.71
C TRP A 798 -14.78 12.72 -23.92
N LEU A 799 -13.85 13.46 -23.30
CA LEU A 799 -13.70 14.91 -23.45
C LEU A 799 -13.18 15.32 -24.85
N ASP A 800 -12.31 14.54 -25.50
CA ASP A 800 -11.88 14.79 -26.91
C ASP A 800 -13.08 14.87 -27.86
N ALA A 801 -14.11 14.07 -27.62
CA ALA A 801 -15.31 14.00 -28.45
C ALA A 801 -16.31 15.15 -28.22
N GLN A 802 -16.06 16.05 -27.25
CA GLN A 802 -16.97 17.15 -26.93
C GLN A 802 -16.53 18.48 -27.56
N PRO A 803 -17.48 19.36 -27.96
CA PRO A 803 -17.15 20.70 -28.43
C PRO A 803 -16.38 21.54 -27.40
N GLU A 804 -15.52 22.44 -27.89
CA GLU A 804 -14.79 23.41 -27.05
C GLU A 804 -15.73 24.19 -26.11
N ARG A 805 -15.31 24.34 -24.86
CA ARG A 805 -16.00 25.02 -23.74
C ARG A 805 -17.47 24.61 -23.51
N SER A 806 -17.87 23.40 -23.89
CA SER A 806 -19.25 22.93 -23.77
C SER A 806 -19.57 22.07 -22.53
N VAL A 807 -18.55 21.60 -21.82
CA VAL A 807 -18.67 20.67 -20.68
C VAL A 807 -18.57 21.39 -19.35
N VAL A 808 -19.51 21.13 -18.43
CA VAL A 808 -19.37 21.46 -17.01
C VAL A 808 -18.74 20.30 -16.26
N PHE A 809 -17.59 20.53 -15.62
CA PHE A 809 -16.98 19.55 -14.71
C PHE A 809 -17.53 19.74 -13.28
N LEU A 810 -17.77 18.66 -12.53
CA LEU A 810 -18.30 18.70 -11.16
C LEU A 810 -17.46 17.83 -10.21
N SER A 811 -16.81 18.47 -9.23
CA SER A 811 -15.97 17.80 -8.22
C SER A 811 -15.95 18.55 -6.88
N TRP A 812 -16.29 17.84 -5.80
CA TRP A 812 -16.19 18.33 -4.41
C TRP A 812 -14.94 17.78 -3.68
N GLY A 813 -13.89 17.45 -4.44
CA GLY A 813 -12.59 17.04 -3.91
C GLY A 813 -12.55 15.62 -3.30
N SER A 814 -11.49 15.32 -2.54
CA SER A 814 -11.26 14.01 -1.93
C SER A 814 -12.14 13.74 -0.69
N LYS A 815 -12.43 14.77 0.10
CA LYS A 815 -13.18 14.67 1.37
C LYS A 815 -14.58 15.33 1.32
N GLY A 816 -15.12 15.57 0.13
CA GLY A 816 -16.51 16.02 -0.07
C GLY A 816 -17.53 14.89 0.16
N ALA A 817 -18.76 15.25 0.48
CA ALA A 817 -19.91 14.33 0.56
C ALA A 817 -21.22 15.12 0.48
N LEU A 818 -22.17 14.63 -0.32
CA LEU A 818 -23.53 15.15 -0.42
C LEU A 818 -24.51 14.03 -0.02
N SER A 819 -25.74 14.37 0.37
CA SER A 819 -26.76 13.35 0.66
C SER A 819 -27.29 12.71 -0.63
N LYS A 820 -27.91 11.54 -0.50
CA LYS A 820 -28.56 10.81 -1.60
C LYS A 820 -29.61 11.67 -2.32
N GLU A 821 -30.37 12.46 -1.56
CA GLU A 821 -31.39 13.40 -2.04
C GLU A 821 -30.73 14.54 -2.83
N GLN A 822 -29.61 15.07 -2.31
CA GLN A 822 -28.87 16.14 -2.97
C GLN A 822 -28.22 15.68 -4.28
N LEU A 823 -27.73 14.45 -4.35
CA LEU A 823 -27.24 13.85 -5.59
C LEU A 823 -28.37 13.72 -6.63
N LYS A 824 -29.58 13.34 -6.21
CA LYS A 824 -30.74 13.27 -7.13
C LYS A 824 -31.16 14.65 -7.65
N GLU A 825 -31.15 15.70 -6.83
CA GLU A 825 -31.39 17.07 -7.31
C GLU A 825 -30.33 17.56 -8.30
N ILE A 826 -29.04 17.21 -8.09
CA ILE A 826 -27.97 17.53 -9.05
C ILE A 826 -28.22 16.81 -10.38
N ALA A 827 -28.55 15.52 -10.35
CA ALA A 827 -28.87 14.75 -11.54
C ALA A 827 -30.06 15.35 -12.31
N VAL A 828 -31.16 15.69 -11.62
CA VAL A 828 -32.34 16.32 -12.26
C VAL A 828 -31.99 17.70 -12.83
N GLY A 829 -31.20 18.51 -12.13
CA GLY A 829 -30.76 19.82 -12.60
C GLY A 829 -29.85 19.74 -13.83
N LEU A 830 -28.90 18.81 -13.83
CA LEU A 830 -28.04 18.51 -14.99
C LEU A 830 -28.88 18.01 -16.18
N GLU A 831 -29.83 17.10 -15.95
CA GLU A 831 -30.71 16.59 -17.01
C GLU A 831 -31.55 17.71 -17.64
N LYS A 832 -32.18 18.56 -16.79
CA LYS A 832 -32.94 19.75 -17.24
C LYS A 832 -32.07 20.76 -17.98
N SER A 833 -30.81 20.93 -17.58
CA SER A 833 -29.91 21.93 -18.16
C SER A 833 -29.63 21.71 -19.65
N ARG A 834 -29.70 20.44 -20.09
CA ARG A 834 -29.29 19.96 -21.44
C ARG A 834 -27.82 20.23 -21.81
N GLN A 835 -27.02 20.77 -20.90
CA GLN A 835 -25.59 20.97 -21.11
C GLN A 835 -24.82 19.66 -20.96
N ARG A 836 -23.57 19.64 -21.44
CA ARG A 836 -22.69 18.50 -21.25
C ARG A 836 -22.06 18.54 -19.86
N PHE A 837 -21.80 17.38 -19.26
CA PHE A 837 -21.21 17.31 -17.94
C PHE A 837 -20.26 16.13 -17.74
N LEU A 838 -19.22 16.35 -16.93
CA LEU A 838 -18.37 15.31 -16.36
C LEU A 838 -18.48 15.40 -14.84
N TRP A 839 -19.06 14.38 -14.20
CA TRP A 839 -19.42 14.42 -12.78
C TRP A 839 -18.78 13.28 -11.98
N ILE A 840 -18.01 13.64 -10.95
CA ILE A 840 -17.54 12.67 -9.96
C ILE A 840 -18.60 12.51 -8.87
N VAL A 841 -19.18 11.32 -8.78
CA VAL A 841 -20.08 10.91 -7.70
C VAL A 841 -19.27 10.17 -6.64
N ARG A 842 -19.59 10.40 -5.36
CA ARG A 842 -19.06 9.64 -4.23
C ARG A 842 -20.22 9.17 -3.36
N ALA A 843 -20.04 8.06 -2.66
CA ALA A 843 -21.03 7.61 -1.68
C ALA A 843 -21.26 8.70 -0.61
N PRO A 844 -22.53 8.90 -0.16
CA PRO A 844 -22.84 9.75 0.97
C PRO A 844 -22.02 9.39 2.21
N ALA A 845 -21.81 10.36 3.08
CA ALA A 845 -21.21 10.15 4.40
C ALA A 845 -22.29 9.76 5.42
N GLY A 846 -21.88 9.18 6.54
CA GLY A 846 -22.75 8.87 7.66
C GLY A 846 -23.33 10.13 8.34
N THR A 847 -24.26 9.90 9.26
CA THR A 847 -25.04 10.96 9.92
C THR A 847 -24.35 11.62 11.11
N ASP A 848 -23.23 11.06 11.59
CA ASP A 848 -22.46 11.55 12.74
C ASP A 848 -21.40 12.58 12.30
N GLU A 849 -21.69 13.88 12.44
CA GLU A 849 -20.77 14.96 12.03
C GLU A 849 -19.34 14.83 12.58
N LEU A 850 -19.13 14.21 13.75
CA LEU A 850 -17.81 14.01 14.32
C LEU A 850 -17.05 12.87 13.63
N LYS A 851 -17.74 11.81 13.20
CA LYS A 851 -17.13 10.60 12.61
C LYS A 851 -16.95 10.68 11.09
N ARG A 852 -17.65 11.57 10.39
CA ARG A 852 -17.51 11.84 8.93
C ARG A 852 -16.08 12.17 8.44
N PHE A 853 -15.15 12.46 9.35
CA PHE A 853 -13.73 12.67 9.06
C PHE A 853 -12.88 11.39 9.06
N LEU A 854 -13.44 10.27 9.52
CA LEU A 854 -12.79 8.98 9.74
C LEU A 854 -13.52 7.81 9.06
N GLU A 855 -14.79 8.00 8.70
CA GLU A 855 -15.59 7.05 7.92
C GLU A 855 -14.90 6.62 6.62
N GLN A 856 -14.57 5.32 6.56
CA GLN A 856 -14.36 4.62 5.30
C GLN A 856 -15.71 4.56 4.56
N ARG A 857 -15.70 4.78 3.24
CA ARG A 857 -16.92 4.74 2.42
C ARG A 857 -16.76 3.73 1.29
N SER A 858 -17.82 2.99 1.04
CA SER A 858 -17.94 2.09 -0.11
C SER A 858 -17.92 2.86 -1.43
N GLU A 859 -17.71 2.11 -2.52
CA GLU A 859 -17.91 2.61 -3.87
C GLU A 859 -19.40 3.01 -4.08
N PRO A 860 -19.72 4.14 -4.72
CA PRO A 860 -21.10 4.55 -4.95
C PRO A 860 -21.87 3.61 -5.90
N ASP A 861 -23.03 3.11 -5.45
CA ASP A 861 -24.05 2.53 -6.32
C ASP A 861 -24.85 3.63 -7.03
N PHE A 862 -24.77 3.66 -8.36
CA PHE A 862 -25.50 4.63 -9.17
C PHE A 862 -27.01 4.33 -9.25
N HIS A 863 -27.44 3.06 -9.11
CA HIS A 863 -28.86 2.72 -9.11
C HIS A 863 -29.56 3.22 -7.85
N GLU A 864 -28.88 3.18 -6.70
CA GLU A 864 -29.41 3.79 -5.47
C GLU A 864 -29.34 5.33 -5.51
N LEU A 865 -28.20 5.90 -5.91
CA LEU A 865 -27.88 7.32 -5.68
C LEU A 865 -28.43 8.27 -6.74
N LEU A 866 -28.72 7.81 -7.96
CA LEU A 866 -29.22 8.65 -9.06
C LEU A 866 -30.73 8.42 -9.31
N PRO A 867 -31.39 9.24 -10.12
CA PRO A 867 -32.74 8.95 -10.61
C PRO A 867 -32.73 7.76 -11.57
N GLU A 868 -33.79 6.94 -11.56
CA GLU A 868 -33.94 5.79 -12.45
C GLU A 868 -33.78 6.21 -13.92
N GLY A 869 -32.99 5.46 -14.69
CA GLY A 869 -32.74 5.72 -16.12
C GLY A 869 -31.93 6.99 -16.45
N PHE A 870 -31.37 7.69 -15.45
CA PHE A 870 -30.67 8.97 -15.66
C PHE A 870 -29.44 8.84 -16.56
N LEU A 871 -28.64 7.78 -16.38
CA LEU A 871 -27.45 7.53 -17.20
C LEU A 871 -27.83 7.27 -18.66
N GLU A 872 -28.86 6.46 -18.88
CA GLU A 872 -29.38 6.11 -20.21
C GLU A 872 -29.95 7.32 -20.95
N ARG A 873 -30.58 8.26 -20.22
CA ARG A 873 -31.11 9.53 -20.75
C ARG A 873 -30.07 10.64 -20.92
N THR A 874 -28.84 10.46 -20.42
CA THR A 874 -27.76 11.45 -20.47
C THR A 874 -26.47 11.00 -21.16
N LYS A 875 -26.31 9.71 -21.51
CA LYS A 875 -25.11 9.12 -22.13
C LYS A 875 -24.57 9.79 -23.41
N ASP A 876 -25.37 10.61 -24.08
CA ASP A 876 -25.01 11.41 -25.26
C ASP A 876 -24.28 12.73 -24.91
N ARG A 877 -24.35 13.16 -23.64
CA ARG A 877 -23.86 14.45 -23.16
C ARG A 877 -23.24 14.45 -21.76
N GLY A 878 -23.43 13.39 -20.97
CA GLY A 878 -22.96 13.25 -19.60
C GLY A 878 -22.08 12.02 -19.40
N LEU A 879 -21.00 12.18 -18.64
CA LEU A 879 -20.19 11.10 -18.09
C LEU A 879 -20.18 11.20 -16.56
N VAL A 880 -20.47 10.09 -15.88
CA VAL A 880 -20.57 10.00 -14.42
C VAL A 880 -19.61 8.92 -13.92
N LEU A 881 -18.70 9.28 -13.01
CA LEU A 881 -17.61 8.43 -12.55
C LEU A 881 -17.63 8.25 -11.04
N LYS A 882 -17.24 7.05 -10.59
CA LYS A 882 -17.29 6.61 -9.18
C LYS A 882 -16.07 7.03 -8.35
N SER A 883 -14.97 7.36 -9.02
CA SER A 883 -13.60 7.31 -8.47
C SER A 883 -12.83 8.63 -8.71
N TRP A 884 -11.50 8.58 -8.74
CA TRP A 884 -10.64 9.73 -9.02
C TRP A 884 -10.62 10.03 -10.54
N VAL A 885 -10.32 11.28 -10.90
CA VAL A 885 -10.00 11.69 -12.28
C VAL A 885 -8.77 12.62 -12.25
N PRO A 886 -7.99 12.72 -13.33
CA PRO A 886 -6.90 13.70 -13.42
C PRO A 886 -7.45 15.13 -13.53
N GLN A 887 -7.77 15.74 -12.38
CA GLN A 887 -8.49 17.02 -12.31
C GLN A 887 -7.76 18.16 -13.04
N VAL A 888 -6.43 18.16 -13.03
CA VAL A 888 -5.61 19.19 -13.72
C VAL A 888 -5.67 19.05 -15.24
N GLU A 889 -5.56 17.84 -15.79
CA GLU A 889 -5.75 17.61 -17.23
C GLU A 889 -7.20 17.85 -17.66
N VAL A 890 -8.19 17.43 -16.86
CA VAL A 890 -9.61 17.69 -17.10
C VAL A 890 -9.88 19.20 -17.19
N LEU A 891 -9.41 19.99 -16.22
CA LEU A 891 -9.61 21.44 -16.22
C LEU A 891 -8.88 22.13 -17.39
N ASN A 892 -7.68 21.67 -17.76
CA ASN A 892 -6.96 22.21 -18.92
C ASN A 892 -7.50 21.70 -20.28
N HIS A 893 -8.46 20.78 -20.30
CA HIS A 893 -9.03 20.27 -21.54
C HIS A 893 -9.92 21.30 -22.23
N LEU A 894 -9.73 21.50 -23.55
CA LEU A 894 -10.45 22.52 -24.33
C LEU A 894 -11.98 22.41 -24.24
N ALA A 895 -12.51 21.20 -24.06
CA ALA A 895 -13.94 20.97 -23.90
C ALA A 895 -14.54 21.54 -22.60
N VAL A 896 -13.76 21.77 -21.54
CA VAL A 896 -14.30 22.21 -20.24
C VAL A 896 -14.57 23.71 -20.23
N GLY A 897 -15.86 24.04 -20.16
CA GLY A 897 -16.41 25.39 -20.13
C GLY A 897 -16.57 25.98 -18.73
N ALA A 898 -16.85 25.15 -17.72
CA ALA A 898 -17.01 25.61 -16.33
C ALA A 898 -16.76 24.49 -15.31
N PHE A 899 -16.52 24.87 -14.05
CA PHE A 899 -16.25 23.94 -12.94
C PHE A 899 -17.15 24.20 -11.73
N VAL A 900 -18.02 23.24 -11.37
CA VAL A 900 -18.73 23.20 -10.07
C VAL A 900 -17.78 22.69 -9.01
N THR A 901 -17.47 23.56 -8.04
CA THR A 901 -16.41 23.33 -7.05
C THR A 901 -16.86 23.57 -5.63
N HIS A 902 -16.32 22.76 -4.71
CA HIS A 902 -16.40 22.95 -3.27
C HIS A 902 -15.60 24.16 -2.74
N CYS A 903 -15.02 24.99 -3.60
CA CYS A 903 -14.25 26.19 -3.25
C CYS A 903 -13.02 25.93 -2.36
N GLY A 904 -12.46 24.71 -2.39
CA GLY A 904 -11.15 24.44 -1.78
C GLY A 904 -10.04 25.13 -2.58
N TRP A 905 -9.13 25.80 -1.88
CA TRP A 905 -8.21 26.78 -2.47
C TRP A 905 -7.40 26.26 -3.67
N ASN A 906 -6.75 25.10 -3.53
CA ASN A 906 -5.95 24.50 -4.62
C ASN A 906 -6.77 24.29 -5.89
N SER A 907 -8.01 23.82 -5.77
CA SER A 907 -8.90 23.59 -6.93
C SER A 907 -9.42 24.90 -7.53
N ALA A 908 -9.46 26.00 -6.77
CA ALA A 908 -9.69 27.33 -7.34
C ALA A 908 -8.47 27.79 -8.16
N LEU A 909 -7.24 27.59 -7.65
CA LEU A 909 -6.00 27.89 -8.38
C LEU A 909 -5.85 27.03 -9.64
N GLU A 910 -6.18 25.74 -9.59
CA GLU A 910 -6.19 24.83 -10.74
C GLU A 910 -7.14 25.36 -11.83
N SER A 911 -8.33 25.84 -11.46
CA SER A 911 -9.32 26.42 -12.39
C SER A 911 -8.86 27.77 -12.95
N ILE A 912 -8.19 28.60 -12.14
CA ILE A 912 -7.58 29.86 -12.59
C ILE A 912 -6.45 29.58 -13.58
N MET A 913 -5.55 28.65 -13.28
CA MET A 913 -4.46 28.21 -14.17
C MET A 913 -4.97 27.50 -15.43
N ALA A 914 -6.12 26.83 -15.37
CA ALA A 914 -6.81 26.32 -16.54
C ALA A 914 -7.45 27.42 -17.38
N GLY A 915 -7.87 28.54 -16.77
CA GLY A 915 -8.70 29.56 -17.40
C GLY A 915 -10.14 29.06 -17.57
N VAL A 916 -10.69 28.51 -16.48
CA VAL A 916 -12.05 27.94 -16.39
C VAL A 916 -12.83 28.70 -15.30
N PRO A 917 -14.01 29.28 -15.62
CA PRO A 917 -14.88 29.93 -14.64
C PRO A 917 -15.57 28.91 -13.72
N MET A 918 -15.97 29.35 -12.53
CA MET A 918 -16.44 28.45 -11.47
C MET A 918 -17.89 28.68 -11.04
N LEU A 919 -18.54 27.59 -10.65
CA LEU A 919 -19.80 27.58 -9.92
C LEU A 919 -19.51 27.16 -8.48
N CYS A 920 -19.62 28.12 -7.56
CA CYS A 920 -19.23 27.94 -6.17
C CYS A 920 -20.32 27.25 -5.35
N TRP A 921 -19.97 26.10 -4.78
CA TRP A 921 -20.81 25.30 -3.87
C TRP A 921 -19.97 24.81 -2.67
N PRO A 922 -19.57 25.71 -1.76
CA PRO A 922 -18.72 25.36 -0.62
C PRO A 922 -19.45 24.47 0.39
N LEU A 923 -18.70 23.62 1.11
CA LEU A 923 -19.27 22.64 2.05
C LEU A 923 -18.89 22.90 3.52
N ARG A 924 -17.65 23.29 3.81
CA ARG A 924 -17.10 23.41 5.19
C ARG A 924 -15.78 24.19 5.22
N SER A 925 -15.18 24.32 6.40
CA SER A 925 -13.88 25.00 6.58
C SER A 925 -13.92 26.44 6.03
N GLU A 926 -12.84 26.96 5.46
CA GLU A 926 -12.72 28.31 4.88
C GLU A 926 -13.39 28.48 3.50
N GLN A 927 -13.98 27.43 2.94
CA GLN A 927 -14.52 27.39 1.58
C GLN A 927 -15.60 28.46 1.32
N LYS A 928 -16.39 28.81 2.35
CA LYS A 928 -17.38 29.90 2.26
C LYS A 928 -16.73 31.28 2.12
N MET A 929 -15.56 31.48 2.73
CA MET A 929 -14.75 32.69 2.58
C MET A 929 -14.14 32.72 1.17
N ASN A 930 -13.53 31.61 0.73
CA ASN A 930 -13.00 31.45 -0.63
C ASN A 930 -14.06 31.80 -1.69
N LYS A 931 -15.31 31.33 -1.50
CA LYS A 931 -16.45 31.71 -2.37
C LYS A 931 -16.57 33.22 -2.53
N VAL A 932 -16.55 33.99 -1.44
CA VAL A 932 -16.69 35.45 -1.47
C VAL A 932 -15.53 36.11 -2.22
N PHE A 933 -14.28 35.68 -1.99
CA PHE A 933 -13.14 36.19 -2.76
C PHE A 933 -13.27 35.86 -4.27
N MET A 934 -13.73 34.65 -4.60
CA MET A 934 -13.90 34.18 -5.99
C MET A 934 -15.04 34.87 -6.75
N THR A 935 -16.11 35.28 -6.05
CA THR A 935 -17.26 35.99 -6.65
C THR A 935 -17.09 37.51 -6.65
N GLU A 936 -16.64 38.11 -5.55
CA GLU A 936 -16.65 39.58 -5.38
C GLU A 936 -15.34 40.27 -5.79
N ASP A 937 -14.17 39.75 -5.41
CA ASP A 937 -12.86 40.37 -5.74
C ASP A 937 -12.29 39.84 -7.06
N MET A 938 -12.19 38.51 -7.23
CA MET A 938 -11.55 37.91 -8.41
C MET A 938 -12.44 37.97 -9.66
N GLY A 939 -13.75 37.90 -9.48
CA GLY A 939 -14.75 37.95 -10.56
C GLY A 939 -14.73 36.75 -11.53
N VAL A 940 -14.33 35.57 -11.06
CA VAL A 940 -14.24 34.33 -11.89
C VAL A 940 -15.31 33.30 -11.59
N ALA A 941 -16.13 33.54 -10.57
CA ALA A 941 -17.15 32.58 -10.15
C ALA A 941 -18.53 33.22 -9.92
N VAL A 942 -19.55 32.37 -9.84
CA VAL A 942 -20.87 32.72 -9.26
C VAL A 942 -21.31 31.66 -8.26
N GLU A 943 -22.06 32.08 -7.24
CA GLU A 943 -22.66 31.21 -6.24
C GLU A 943 -23.78 30.33 -6.82
N ILE A 944 -23.84 29.06 -6.41
CA ILE A 944 -25.04 28.22 -6.47
C ILE A 944 -25.78 28.38 -5.13
N ALA A 945 -26.97 28.96 -5.12
CA ALA A 945 -27.70 29.25 -3.89
C ALA A 945 -28.25 27.99 -3.20
N GLY A 946 -28.45 28.06 -1.88
CA GLY A 946 -29.07 26.99 -1.08
C GLY A 946 -28.09 26.10 -0.31
N TYR A 947 -26.78 26.14 -0.61
CA TYR A 947 -25.79 25.37 0.18
C TYR A 947 -25.78 25.82 1.65
N ASN A 948 -26.01 27.10 1.95
CA ASN A 948 -26.09 27.63 3.31
C ASN A 948 -27.30 27.07 4.09
N THR A 949 -28.39 26.71 3.40
CA THR A 949 -29.55 26.01 3.96
C THR A 949 -29.41 24.48 3.92
N GLY A 950 -28.24 23.96 3.55
CA GLY A 950 -27.94 22.52 3.48
C GLY A 950 -28.54 21.78 2.30
N PHE A 951 -29.24 22.46 1.38
CA PHE A 951 -29.94 21.83 0.26
C PHE A 951 -30.10 22.79 -0.93
N VAL A 952 -29.65 22.35 -2.10
CA VAL A 952 -29.75 23.03 -3.40
C VAL A 952 -30.72 22.27 -4.28
N LYS A 953 -31.66 22.99 -4.91
CA LYS A 953 -32.67 22.41 -5.79
C LYS A 953 -32.19 22.22 -7.23
N ALA A 954 -32.80 21.29 -7.94
CA ALA A 954 -32.57 21.03 -9.35
C ALA A 954 -32.74 22.28 -10.23
N GLU A 955 -33.69 23.18 -9.92
CA GLU A 955 -33.89 24.43 -10.68
C GLU A 955 -32.70 25.40 -10.57
N GLU A 956 -32.02 25.43 -9.42
CA GLU A 956 -30.86 26.29 -9.22
C GLU A 956 -29.61 25.69 -9.90
N VAL A 957 -29.45 24.36 -9.85
CA VAL A 957 -28.41 23.65 -10.62
C VAL A 957 -28.61 23.88 -12.12
N GLU A 958 -29.83 23.75 -12.63
CA GLU A 958 -30.18 24.06 -14.02
C GLU A 958 -29.81 25.52 -14.36
N ALA A 959 -30.31 26.48 -13.59
CA ALA A 959 -30.15 27.90 -13.85
C ALA A 959 -28.68 28.31 -13.87
N LYS A 960 -27.85 27.81 -12.95
CA LYS A 960 -26.43 28.18 -12.82
C LYS A 960 -25.55 27.51 -13.88
N VAL A 961 -25.80 26.23 -14.19
CA VAL A 961 -25.15 25.52 -15.31
C VAL A 961 -25.42 26.24 -16.63
N ARG A 962 -26.67 26.62 -16.89
CA ARG A 962 -27.03 27.36 -18.11
C ARG A 962 -26.51 28.79 -18.10
N LEU A 963 -26.47 29.48 -16.95
CA LEU A 963 -25.89 30.82 -16.83
C LEU A 963 -24.41 30.84 -17.22
N VAL A 964 -23.59 29.91 -16.73
CA VAL A 964 -22.14 29.94 -16.99
C VAL A 964 -21.77 29.51 -18.41
N ILE A 965 -22.57 28.66 -19.07
CA ILE A 965 -22.32 28.21 -20.46
C ILE A 965 -23.01 29.08 -21.53
N GLU A 966 -24.29 29.45 -21.34
CA GLU A 966 -25.09 30.09 -22.41
C GLU A 966 -25.03 31.63 -22.37
N SER A 967 -24.94 32.23 -21.18
CA SER A 967 -25.22 33.67 -20.99
C SER A 967 -24.03 34.59 -21.25
N GLU A 968 -24.30 35.89 -21.39
CA GLU A 968 -23.23 36.90 -21.46
C GLU A 968 -22.41 36.94 -20.17
N LYS A 969 -23.03 36.70 -19.00
CA LYS A 969 -22.30 36.60 -17.73
C LYS A 969 -21.32 35.42 -17.75
N GLY A 970 -21.68 34.30 -18.38
CA GLY A 970 -20.76 33.17 -18.62
C GLY A 970 -19.54 33.56 -19.46
N ARG A 971 -19.74 34.35 -20.51
CA ARG A 971 -18.66 34.90 -21.35
C ARG A 971 -17.77 35.89 -20.60
N GLU A 972 -18.34 36.76 -19.78
CA GLU A 972 -17.58 37.65 -18.88
C GLU A 972 -16.68 36.87 -17.91
N LEU A 973 -17.23 35.86 -17.23
CA LEU A 973 -16.51 35.01 -16.28
C LEU A 973 -15.37 34.25 -16.98
N THR A 974 -15.64 33.65 -18.14
CA THR A 974 -14.63 32.99 -18.97
C THR A 974 -13.50 33.95 -19.37
N LYS A 975 -13.84 35.19 -19.76
CA LYS A 975 -12.87 36.22 -20.12
C LYS A 975 -12.01 36.66 -18.92
N ARG A 976 -12.59 36.80 -17.71
CA ARG A 976 -11.82 37.12 -16.50
C ARG A 976 -10.93 35.95 -16.07
N ALA A 977 -11.41 34.71 -16.16
CA ALA A 977 -10.60 33.52 -15.88
C ALA A 977 -9.42 33.37 -16.85
N ALA A 978 -9.63 33.61 -18.14
CA ALA A 978 -8.55 33.66 -19.13
C ALA A 978 -7.55 34.81 -18.89
N GLY A 979 -8.02 35.94 -18.34
CA GLY A 979 -7.16 37.02 -17.86
C GLY A 979 -6.27 36.59 -16.70
N LEU A 980 -6.87 36.04 -15.64
CA LEU A 980 -6.11 35.55 -14.47
C LEU A 980 -5.17 34.38 -14.81
N LYS A 981 -5.50 33.53 -15.79
CA LYS A 981 -4.55 32.52 -16.33
C LYS A 981 -3.27 33.15 -16.84
N LYS A 982 -3.37 34.31 -17.51
CA LYS A 982 -2.22 35.05 -18.03
C LYS A 982 -1.45 35.72 -16.90
N GLU A 983 -2.13 36.41 -15.99
CA GLU A 983 -1.49 37.03 -14.81
C GLU A 983 -0.75 35.99 -13.94
N ALA A 984 -1.34 34.79 -13.78
CA ALA A 984 -0.75 33.69 -13.04
C ALA A 984 0.50 33.10 -13.72
N ALA A 985 0.56 33.09 -15.05
CA ALA A 985 1.76 32.72 -15.78
C ALA A 985 2.85 33.79 -15.61
N GLU A 986 2.51 35.08 -15.78
CA GLU A 986 3.42 36.22 -15.60
C GLU A 986 3.98 36.32 -14.17
N ALA A 987 3.24 35.85 -13.16
CA ALA A 987 3.71 35.76 -11.77
C ALA A 987 4.77 34.66 -11.55
N LEU A 988 4.77 33.61 -12.37
CA LEU A 988 5.65 32.43 -12.28
C LEU A 988 6.85 32.48 -13.26
N GLU A 989 6.89 33.42 -14.19
CA GLU A 989 8.04 33.66 -15.08
C GLU A 989 9.26 34.23 -14.30
N ASP A 990 10.44 34.21 -14.91
CA ASP A 990 11.68 34.74 -14.30
C ASP A 990 11.56 36.24 -14.03
N GLY A 991 11.65 36.65 -12.76
CA GLY A 991 11.38 38.02 -12.31
C GLY A 991 9.89 38.36 -12.12
N GLY A 992 8.99 37.40 -12.34
CA GLY A 992 7.57 37.48 -11.96
C GLY A 992 7.39 37.61 -10.45
N SER A 993 6.24 38.13 -10.01
CA SER A 993 6.02 38.50 -8.60
C SER A 993 6.20 37.35 -7.61
N SER A 994 5.81 36.13 -7.97
CA SER A 994 5.94 34.96 -7.10
C SER A 994 7.33 34.33 -7.14
N GLN A 995 8.01 34.38 -8.28
CA GLN A 995 9.41 34.00 -8.40
C GLN A 995 10.31 34.94 -7.58
N ALA A 996 10.11 36.26 -7.71
CA ALA A 996 10.81 37.28 -6.93
C ALA A 996 10.51 37.17 -5.43
N SER A 997 9.25 36.89 -5.05
CA SER A 997 8.84 36.68 -3.65
C SER A 997 9.52 35.46 -3.03
N PHE A 998 9.63 34.35 -3.78
CA PHE A 998 10.34 33.16 -3.32
C PHE A 998 11.86 33.41 -3.20
N VAL A 999 12.46 34.11 -4.16
CA VAL A 999 13.88 34.52 -4.08
C VAL A 999 14.13 35.41 -2.87
N GLN A 1000 13.24 36.36 -2.55
CA GLN A 1000 13.36 37.20 -1.35
C GLN A 1000 13.35 36.36 -0.07
N PHE A 1001 12.43 35.39 0.06
CA PHE A 1001 12.43 34.42 1.14
C PHE A 1001 13.77 33.65 1.26
N LEU A 1002 14.34 33.20 0.14
CA LEU A 1002 15.65 32.52 0.12
C LEU A 1002 16.82 33.45 0.49
N GLU A 1003 16.70 34.76 0.38
CA GLU A 1003 17.67 35.70 0.94
C GLU A 1003 17.46 35.93 2.43
N ASP A 1004 16.21 36.02 2.88
CA ASP A 1004 15.90 36.32 4.28
C ASP A 1004 16.26 35.15 5.21
N VAL A 1005 16.14 33.88 4.76
CA VAL A 1005 16.74 32.75 5.49
C VAL A 1005 18.26 32.93 5.65
N LYS A 1006 18.97 33.36 4.59
CA LYS A 1006 20.43 33.55 4.64
C LYS A 1006 20.83 34.67 5.61
N LYS A 1007 19.98 35.67 5.84
CA LYS A 1007 20.19 36.75 6.84
C LYS A 1007 19.99 36.30 8.29
N ILE A 1008 19.46 35.08 8.52
CA ILE A 1008 19.25 34.48 9.85
C ILE A 1008 20.30 33.38 10.12
N VAL A 1009 20.83 32.74 9.08
CA VAL A 1009 21.81 31.63 9.18
C VAL A 1009 23.27 32.11 9.19
N ASN A 1010 23.56 33.37 8.84
CA ASN A 1010 24.90 33.99 8.87
C ASN A 1010 24.97 35.13 9.91
#